data_AF-A0A2E3XVA1-F1
#
_entry.id   AF-A0A2E3XVA1-F1
#
_cell.length_a   1.000
_cell.length_b   1.000
_cell.length_c   1.000
_cell.angle_alpha   90.00
_cell.angle_beta   90.00
_cell.angle_gamma   90.00
#
_symmetry.space_group_name_H-M   'P 1'
#
loop_
_entity.id
_entity.type
_entity.pdbx_description
1 polymer ?
#
loop_
_entity_poly.entity_id
_entity_poly.type
_entity_poly.pdbx_seq_one_letter_code
_entity_poly.pdbx_strand_id
1 'polypeptide(L)'
;MKFRTILIFIMSLGLLTGCGYFGDDPVEDSDLYTSENLSGGCKIDTDELAQILEKDVEVQINCLEENLDKFAKYVKREDSNAITNKELSSFIQKFFSNNAALMVGSIKLMFDISGIVLSDNSSSLQTKNIKPLFELLRVVNKKLYRINDKIENFDEVEGNLQETSEAIKAELAELVDQMDRLIEYAAGGNPSDLNLKTFIINLKDQFDIEVINLELVDSLLAFKKLFLGGQREVLTQRELKRFLEMVPELGALSFRLFFANKNTIGNNSELFHFYQSQIQILEEFIFSHKRDEDIISRDEILALVETFIDEEGIVLETNGSEKVVTLSDIMEISDSLKRNILGLGANPENYNFQEVSNFIKIVESGLGILSVYETYNEVVEGGVNSKEWYSGKAKFIQAVNIFKEEMVNIWANNNFFPNYMRPVPFINDVVELIVEDFEYKDISSDVLGIGKVALVGGNRYQLSKDQLIEVIFKLDGIAEIVFDFANADANNHSDQDIVKLRFKQLKIVKELLDEDLFIHIATVDELLTIASHVMKDEVIVSYKPTIEELKGKILGGYRSTLTLRDIKNTLDLVIDFYSQRYFASISYDLYKNELESSQKISKNFEYTRSHEDFDLYTPAQLKKLKAQFVELTSKIRLFRSKNGYQYYGDDIQRTKFGLLEHYMIDFAFELLAGAMGHENESGELEFTLEELNNLLFTFEPILKEYGLWSAHPETFARNTLLLADLFQANSNGSVTIDAMEVSEYGTLALFAIKAADELIEKTNNYCDQYTKNGVTGFAPECYREHFFNVLLNELKLKEYLPKLNRYITESSQDEKMEFLVAIEGFAKDYPGPGMPQARRDMVLLIGAILNIESTFLRYDADRSNLLEYNELENGFPVYEEAIINLAGLTGGKKKFAKTIFLYMIKEMKEPSQTDVLFYHYNPFSDKKVNSKRLNIGALLYNMVHAASSDD
;
A
#
# COMPACT_ATOMS: atom_id res chain seq x y z
N MET A 1 32.20 17.36 6.88
CA MET A 1 33.44 18.19 7.00
C MET A 1 33.52 19.28 5.92
N LYS A 2 33.45 18.94 4.61
CA LYS A 2 33.45 19.91 3.49
C LYS A 2 32.36 21.00 3.58
N PHE A 3 31.14 20.66 4.00
CA PHE A 3 30.03 21.62 4.12
C PHE A 3 30.18 22.61 5.29
N ARG A 4 30.76 22.17 6.43
CA ARG A 4 31.13 23.04 7.56
C ARG A 4 32.18 24.06 7.08
N THR A 5 33.13 23.62 6.26
CA THR A 5 34.09 24.48 5.58
C THR A 5 33.41 25.44 4.59
N ILE A 6 32.40 25.01 3.81
CA ILE A 6 31.68 25.86 2.82
C ILE A 6 30.74 26.90 3.48
N LEU A 7 30.08 26.60 4.60
CA LEU A 7 29.23 27.57 5.30
C LEU A 7 30.05 28.58 6.09
N ILE A 8 31.10 28.10 6.77
CA ILE A 8 32.16 28.97 7.30
C ILE A 8 32.74 29.80 6.16
N PHE A 9 32.88 29.22 4.96
CA PHE A 9 33.37 29.89 3.77
C PHE A 9 32.42 30.99 3.24
N ILE A 10 31.11 30.75 3.14
CA ILE A 10 30.11 31.75 2.72
C ILE A 10 29.98 32.88 3.76
N MET A 11 30.03 32.55 5.06
CA MET A 11 30.11 33.56 6.13
C MET A 11 31.48 34.28 6.14
N SER A 12 32.55 33.62 5.70
CA SER A 12 33.90 34.20 5.51
C SER A 12 34.06 34.98 4.19
N LEU A 13 33.12 34.85 3.24
CA LEU A 13 33.23 35.49 1.92
C LEU A 13 33.12 37.02 2.01
N GLY A 14 32.65 37.52 3.16
CA GLY A 14 32.73 38.92 3.53
C GLY A 14 34.10 39.37 4.03
N LEU A 15 34.94 38.48 4.59
CA LEU A 15 36.25 38.78 5.16
C LEU A 15 37.19 37.57 5.19
N LEU A 16 38.03 37.48 4.17
CA LEU A 16 39.39 36.91 4.21
C LEU A 16 39.53 35.50 4.80
N THR A 17 39.60 34.49 3.91
CA THR A 17 40.37 33.27 4.18
C THR A 17 41.68 33.36 3.41
N GLY A 18 42.80 33.38 4.12
CA GLY A 18 44.14 33.32 3.54
C GLY A 18 44.74 31.92 3.64
N CYS A 19 45.74 31.61 2.80
CA CYS A 19 46.80 30.67 3.15
C CYS A 19 48.05 30.84 2.26
N GLY A 20 49.20 31.04 2.91
CA GLY A 20 50.39 30.18 2.81
C GLY A 20 51.03 29.89 1.46
N TYR A 21 52.12 30.61 1.16
CA TYR A 21 53.45 30.05 0.91
C TYR A 21 54.43 31.23 0.93
N PHE A 22 55.62 31.09 1.53
CA PHE A 22 56.91 31.74 1.16
C PHE A 22 57.85 31.73 2.37
N GLY A 23 58.68 30.69 2.44
CA GLY A 23 60.03 30.86 2.94
C GLY A 23 60.89 31.38 1.80
N ASP A 24 61.54 32.53 1.99
CA ASP A 24 62.95 32.72 1.68
C ASP A 24 63.43 34.10 2.17
N ASP A 25 64.71 34.13 2.56
CA ASP A 25 65.42 35.23 3.23
C ASP A 25 65.40 36.58 2.47
N PRO A 26 65.55 37.72 3.17
CA PRO A 26 65.48 39.04 2.55
C PRO A 26 66.65 39.31 1.61
N VAL A 27 66.36 39.90 0.45
CA VAL A 27 67.37 40.41 -0.49
C VAL A 27 67.95 41.71 0.05
N GLU A 28 69.28 41.76 0.17
CA GLU A 28 70.05 42.98 0.41
C GLU A 28 69.90 43.99 -0.74
N ASP A 29 69.89 45.27 -0.36
CA ASP A 29 69.97 46.48 -1.20
C ASP A 29 68.70 46.94 -1.93
N SER A 30 67.96 47.82 -1.26
CA SER A 30 67.34 48.97 -1.93
C SER A 30 67.53 50.25 -1.12
N ASP A 31 68.52 51.05 -1.52
CA ASP A 31 68.65 52.45 -1.12
C ASP A 31 67.42 53.22 -1.59
N LEU A 32 66.48 53.46 -0.69
CA LEU A 32 65.29 54.29 -0.90
C LEU A 32 65.16 55.28 0.26
N TYR A 33 65.02 56.56 -0.08
CA TYR A 33 64.72 57.67 0.82
C TYR A 33 63.63 57.30 1.84
N THR A 34 64.04 56.95 3.06
CA THR A 34 63.17 56.86 4.23
C THR A 34 63.05 58.25 4.84
N SER A 35 61.89 58.89 4.69
CA SER A 35 61.51 59.89 5.68
C SER A 35 61.26 59.11 6.98
N GLU A 36 61.94 59.45 8.08
CA GLU A 36 61.75 58.80 9.40
C GLU A 36 60.27 58.78 9.84
N ASN A 37 59.44 59.67 9.30
CA ASN A 37 58.00 59.74 9.57
C ASN A 37 57.14 58.71 8.81
N LEU A 38 57.69 58.01 7.80
CA LEU A 38 57.00 56.95 7.03
C LEU A 38 57.46 55.54 7.45
N SER A 39 58.67 55.41 8.01
CA SER A 39 59.24 54.13 8.49
C SER A 39 58.90 53.78 9.95
N GLY A 40 58.26 54.70 10.69
CA GLY A 40 57.75 54.47 12.07
C GLY A 40 56.32 53.93 12.12
N GLY A 41 55.94 53.04 11.20
CA GLY A 41 54.67 52.32 11.24
C GLY A 41 54.73 51.14 12.21
N CYS A 42 53.60 50.78 12.81
CA CYS A 42 53.45 49.46 13.42
C CYS A 42 53.73 48.36 12.37
N LYS A 43 54.37 47.27 12.78
CA LYS A 43 54.67 46.14 11.90
C LYS A 43 53.41 45.27 11.79
N ILE A 44 52.86 45.16 10.60
CA ILE A 44 51.70 44.30 10.31
C ILE A 44 52.15 42.84 10.37
N ASP A 45 51.52 42.05 11.23
CA ASP A 45 51.64 40.59 11.24
C ASP A 45 50.59 40.01 10.30
N THR A 46 51.06 39.52 9.15
CA THR A 46 50.20 38.97 8.10
C THR A 46 49.64 37.60 8.48
N ASP A 47 50.32 36.86 9.36
CA ASP A 47 49.89 35.53 9.78
C ASP A 47 48.78 35.63 10.82
N GLU A 48 48.87 36.60 11.74
CA GLU A 48 47.76 36.93 12.63
C GLU A 48 46.56 37.46 11.84
N LEU A 49 46.74 38.37 10.87
CA LEU A 49 45.65 38.85 10.01
C LEU A 49 44.98 37.75 9.19
N ALA A 50 45.70 36.70 8.81
CA ALA A 50 45.12 35.55 8.13
C ALA A 50 44.12 34.78 9.01
N GLN A 51 44.20 34.94 10.34
CA GLN A 51 43.32 34.34 11.34
C GLN A 51 42.20 35.28 11.79
N ILE A 52 41.81 36.27 10.98
CA ILE A 52 40.76 37.27 11.28
C ILE A 52 39.37 36.68 11.55
N LEU A 53 39.15 35.38 11.31
CA LEU A 53 37.91 34.70 11.68
C LEU A 53 38.06 33.78 12.88
N GLU A 54 39.31 33.41 13.19
CA GLU A 54 39.66 32.43 14.23
C GLU A 54 40.13 33.10 15.52
N LYS A 55 40.61 34.34 15.45
CA LYS A 55 41.13 35.11 16.59
C LYS A 55 40.78 36.59 16.47
N ASP A 56 40.75 37.27 17.61
CA ASP A 56 40.67 38.73 17.66
C ASP A 56 42.00 39.33 17.19
N VAL A 57 41.97 40.02 16.04
CA VAL A 57 43.14 40.63 15.39
C VAL A 57 43.00 42.15 15.35
N GLU A 58 42.21 42.73 16.26
CA GLU A 58 41.96 44.17 16.34
C GLU A 58 43.27 45.00 16.33
N VAL A 59 44.34 44.49 16.97
CA VAL A 59 45.67 45.13 16.97
C VAL A 59 46.23 45.29 15.55
N GLN A 60 46.09 44.27 14.71
CA GLN A 60 46.58 44.29 13.33
C GLN A 60 45.68 45.16 12.43
N ILE A 61 44.38 45.17 12.67
CA ILE A 61 43.43 46.04 11.96
C ILE A 61 43.71 47.52 12.27
N ASN A 62 43.96 47.86 13.53
CA ASN A 62 44.37 49.21 13.94
C ASN A 62 45.69 49.60 13.28
N CYS A 63 46.61 48.64 13.18
CA CYS A 63 47.88 48.88 12.51
C CYS A 63 47.73 49.18 11.01
N LEU A 64 46.85 48.45 10.32
CA LEU A 64 46.50 48.72 8.93
C LEU A 64 45.83 50.09 8.76
N GLU A 65 44.90 50.45 9.67
CA GLU A 65 44.26 51.76 9.67
C GLU A 65 45.30 52.88 9.76
N GLU A 66 46.20 52.83 10.74
CA GLU A 66 47.24 53.84 10.94
C GLU A 66 48.15 54.01 9.71
N ASN A 67 48.52 52.89 9.09
CA ASN A 67 49.37 52.90 7.90
C ASN A 67 48.66 53.48 6.68
N LEU A 68 47.36 53.18 6.48
CA LEU A 68 46.56 53.76 5.40
C LEU A 68 46.27 55.25 5.66
N ASP A 69 46.06 55.65 6.91
CA ASP A 69 45.86 57.05 7.31
C ASP A 69 47.13 57.89 7.08
N LYS A 70 48.30 57.32 7.37
CA LYS A 70 49.61 57.93 7.05
C LYS A 70 49.79 58.05 5.54
N PHE A 71 49.44 57.02 4.77
CA PHE A 71 49.45 57.09 3.31
C PHE A 71 48.58 58.24 2.80
N ALA A 72 47.33 58.34 3.27
CA ALA A 72 46.39 59.39 2.89
C ALA A 72 46.91 60.81 3.18
N LYS A 73 47.65 60.97 4.29
CA LYS A 73 48.19 62.27 4.74
C LYS A 73 49.47 62.69 4.03
N TYR A 74 50.37 61.76 3.73
CA TYR A 74 51.74 62.07 3.31
C TYR A 74 52.04 61.78 1.84
N VAL A 75 51.22 60.98 1.15
CA VAL A 75 51.38 60.73 -0.28
C VAL A 75 50.55 61.74 -1.08
N LYS A 76 51.20 62.37 -2.07
CA LYS A 76 50.56 63.34 -2.97
C LYS A 76 49.58 62.61 -3.90
N ARG A 77 48.30 62.98 -3.84
CA ARG A 77 47.18 62.38 -4.58
C ARG A 77 46.58 63.36 -5.60
N GLU A 78 45.95 62.83 -6.65
CA GLU A 78 45.22 63.59 -7.65
C GLU A 78 43.98 64.29 -7.05
N ASP A 79 43.28 63.60 -6.14
CA ASP A 79 42.22 64.16 -5.29
C ASP A 79 42.62 64.04 -3.81
N SER A 80 42.66 65.15 -3.07
CA SER A 80 42.97 65.13 -1.64
C SER A 80 41.89 64.43 -0.79
N ASN A 81 40.68 64.29 -1.31
CA ASN A 81 39.53 63.71 -0.62
C ASN A 81 39.29 62.23 -0.93
N ALA A 82 40.03 61.65 -1.88
CA ALA A 82 39.89 60.25 -2.26
C ALA A 82 41.24 59.58 -2.51
N ILE A 83 41.32 58.28 -2.33
CA ILE A 83 42.46 57.44 -2.68
C ILE A 83 42.01 56.57 -3.83
N THR A 84 42.64 56.68 -5.01
CA THR A 84 42.30 55.81 -6.13
C THR A 84 43.00 54.46 -6.01
N ASN A 85 42.39 53.40 -6.58
CA ASN A 85 42.99 52.07 -6.61
C ASN A 85 44.38 52.11 -7.28
N LYS A 86 44.52 52.89 -8.36
CA LYS A 86 45.80 53.06 -9.06
C LYS A 86 46.89 53.66 -8.17
N GLU A 87 46.58 54.69 -7.39
CA GLU A 87 47.53 55.35 -6.49
C GLU A 87 47.97 54.41 -5.36
N LEU A 88 47.02 53.73 -4.72
CA LEU A 88 47.33 52.82 -3.61
C LEU A 88 48.08 51.57 -4.11
N SER A 89 47.67 51.01 -5.25
CA SER A 89 48.36 49.87 -5.86
C SER A 89 49.79 50.19 -6.28
N SER A 90 50.02 51.37 -6.87
CA SER A 90 51.37 51.82 -7.25
C SER A 90 52.27 52.02 -6.03
N PHE A 91 51.69 52.47 -4.91
CA PHE A 91 52.40 52.60 -3.65
C PHE A 91 52.76 51.22 -3.07
N ILE A 92 51.81 50.30 -3.00
CA ILE A 92 52.04 48.94 -2.51
C ILE A 92 53.12 48.24 -3.33
N GLN A 93 53.05 48.31 -4.65
CA GLN A 93 54.05 47.71 -5.54
C GLN A 93 55.46 48.29 -5.35
N LYS A 94 55.55 49.59 -5.01
CA LYS A 94 56.83 50.27 -4.82
C LYS A 94 57.46 50.00 -3.46
N PHE A 95 56.66 49.76 -2.42
CA PHE A 95 57.13 49.69 -1.03
C PHE A 95 56.99 48.31 -0.38
N PHE A 96 56.24 47.37 -0.99
CA PHE A 96 55.98 46.03 -0.47
C PHE A 96 56.23 44.96 -1.56
N SER A 97 57.40 44.99 -2.20
CA SER A 97 57.73 44.20 -3.39
C SER A 97 57.47 42.69 -3.25
N ASN A 98 57.67 42.13 -2.05
CA ASN A 98 57.58 40.68 -1.83
C ASN A 98 56.14 40.17 -1.78
N ASN A 99 55.17 41.03 -1.42
CA ASN A 99 53.74 40.67 -1.26
C ASN A 99 52.81 41.59 -2.09
N ALA A 100 53.37 42.37 -3.01
CA ALA A 100 52.67 43.43 -3.71
C ALA A 100 51.47 42.93 -4.53
N ALA A 101 51.58 41.80 -5.21
CA ALA A 101 50.49 41.24 -6.01
C ALA A 101 49.29 40.84 -5.13
N LEU A 102 49.55 40.22 -3.97
CA LEU A 102 48.52 39.82 -3.03
C LEU A 102 47.85 41.03 -2.37
N MET A 103 48.64 42.03 -1.96
CA MET A 103 48.08 43.24 -1.34
C MET A 103 47.30 44.11 -2.34
N VAL A 104 47.73 44.19 -3.61
CA VAL A 104 47.04 44.93 -4.68
C VAL A 104 45.67 44.31 -5.02
N GLY A 105 45.55 42.99 -5.06
CA GLY A 105 44.26 42.34 -5.31
C GLY A 105 43.29 42.49 -4.12
N SER A 106 43.78 42.38 -2.88
CA SER A 106 42.97 42.65 -1.68
C SER A 106 42.48 44.10 -1.61
N ILE A 107 43.27 45.06 -2.12
CA ILE A 107 42.84 46.46 -2.26
C ILE A 107 41.64 46.58 -3.20
N LYS A 108 41.65 45.90 -4.35
CA LYS A 108 40.54 45.96 -5.29
C LYS A 108 39.24 45.48 -4.62
N LEU A 109 39.29 44.36 -3.89
CA LEU A 109 38.16 43.85 -3.11
C LEU A 109 37.71 44.84 -2.02
N MET A 110 38.65 45.50 -1.35
CA MET A 110 38.36 46.53 -0.35
C MET A 110 37.61 47.72 -0.94
N PHE A 111 37.96 48.15 -2.16
CA PHE A 111 37.27 49.23 -2.87
C PHE A 111 35.88 48.81 -3.33
N ASP A 112 35.70 47.57 -3.76
CA ASP A 112 34.38 47.00 -4.11
C ASP A 112 33.44 46.98 -2.89
N ILE A 113 33.94 46.53 -1.72
CA ILE A 113 33.20 46.53 -0.45
C ILE A 113 32.88 47.96 0.01
N SER A 114 33.86 48.85 -0.06
CA SER A 114 33.67 50.27 0.28
C SER A 114 32.64 50.95 -0.64
N GLY A 115 32.60 50.58 -1.92
CA GLY A 115 31.65 51.14 -2.87
C GLY A 115 30.18 50.81 -2.55
N ILE A 116 29.91 49.59 -2.08
CA ILE A 116 28.55 49.14 -1.73
C ILE A 116 28.15 49.50 -0.29
N VAL A 117 29.05 49.36 0.68
CA VAL A 117 28.78 49.61 2.12
C VAL A 117 28.86 51.10 2.45
N LEU A 118 29.91 51.78 1.98
CA LEU A 118 30.23 53.16 2.37
C LEU A 118 29.90 54.19 1.28
N SER A 119 29.20 53.76 0.23
CA SER A 119 28.77 54.59 -0.90
C SER A 119 29.92 55.34 -1.59
N ASP A 120 31.08 54.70 -1.64
CA ASP A 120 32.24 55.16 -2.41
C ASP A 120 32.13 54.77 -3.89
N ASN A 121 33.03 55.29 -4.71
CA ASN A 121 33.20 54.82 -6.08
C ASN A 121 34.06 53.55 -6.05
N SER A 122 33.70 52.51 -6.80
CA SER A 122 34.45 51.24 -6.88
C SER A 122 35.93 51.39 -7.31
N SER A 123 36.34 52.57 -7.77
CA SER A 123 37.73 52.91 -8.12
C SER A 123 38.42 53.90 -7.17
N SER A 124 37.70 54.48 -6.19
CA SER A 124 38.23 55.46 -5.23
C SER A 124 37.60 55.37 -3.83
N LEU A 125 38.42 55.22 -2.79
CA LEU A 125 38.02 55.26 -1.37
C LEU A 125 38.06 56.71 -0.86
N GLN A 126 36.95 57.25 -0.33
CA GLN A 126 36.98 58.59 0.28
C GLN A 126 37.78 58.58 1.58
N THR A 127 38.59 59.61 1.82
CA THR A 127 39.43 59.69 3.03
C THR A 127 38.60 59.73 4.31
N LYS A 128 37.38 60.29 4.24
CA LYS A 128 36.42 60.29 5.37
C LYS A 128 35.92 58.87 5.72
N ASN A 129 35.97 57.94 4.77
CA ASN A 129 35.44 56.58 4.88
C ASN A 129 36.51 55.55 5.30
N ILE A 130 37.79 55.94 5.39
CA ILE A 130 38.87 55.07 5.90
C ILE A 130 38.53 54.55 7.30
N LYS A 131 38.17 55.44 8.23
CA LYS A 131 37.85 55.04 9.61
C LYS A 131 36.61 54.13 9.70
N PRO A 132 35.45 54.48 9.08
CA PRO A 132 34.31 53.57 9.00
C PRO A 132 34.63 52.19 8.42
N LEU A 133 35.52 52.12 7.42
CA LEU A 133 35.93 50.85 6.82
C LEU A 133 36.71 49.97 7.80
N PHE A 134 37.66 50.54 8.54
CA PHE A 134 38.41 49.78 9.55
C PHE A 134 37.57 49.46 10.78
N GLU A 135 36.59 50.30 11.12
CA GLU A 135 35.60 49.97 12.14
C GLU A 135 34.76 48.76 11.73
N LEU A 136 34.32 48.70 10.47
CA LEU A 136 33.64 47.52 9.93
C LEU A 136 34.50 46.26 10.10
N LEU A 137 35.78 46.32 9.74
CA LEU A 137 36.70 45.19 9.87
C LEU A 137 36.84 44.72 11.32
N ARG A 138 37.00 45.64 12.29
CA ARG A 138 37.07 45.31 13.72
C ARG A 138 35.81 44.63 14.22
N VAL A 139 34.66 45.19 13.89
CA VAL A 139 33.36 44.69 14.31
C VAL A 139 33.13 43.28 13.80
N VAL A 140 33.34 43.06 12.50
CA VAL A 140 33.12 41.75 11.90
C VAL A 140 34.12 40.72 12.45
N ASN A 141 35.41 41.06 12.59
CA ASN A 141 36.42 40.18 13.21
C ASN A 141 35.97 39.71 14.60
N LYS A 142 35.62 40.66 15.47
CA LYS A 142 35.23 40.36 16.86
C LYS A 142 33.97 39.51 16.96
N LYS A 143 33.01 39.71 16.07
CA LYS A 143 31.73 38.97 16.06
C LYS A 143 31.86 37.60 15.44
N LEU A 144 32.51 37.49 14.28
CA LEU A 144 32.73 36.20 13.62
C LEU A 144 33.61 35.27 14.46
N TYR A 145 34.64 35.78 15.14
CA TYR A 145 35.43 35.00 16.09
C TYR A 145 34.57 34.34 17.18
N ARG A 146 33.65 35.10 17.79
CA ARG A 146 32.74 34.57 18.83
C ARG A 146 31.75 33.56 18.28
N ILE A 147 31.28 33.76 17.06
CA ILE A 147 30.39 32.81 16.39
C ILE A 147 31.15 31.52 16.10
N ASN A 148 32.38 31.61 15.59
CA ASN A 148 33.24 30.46 15.33
C ASN A 148 33.54 29.68 16.62
N ASP A 149 33.92 30.37 17.70
CA ASP A 149 34.14 29.76 19.03
C ASP A 149 32.90 28.99 19.52
N LYS A 150 31.70 29.53 19.33
CA LYS A 150 30.44 28.83 19.66
C LYS A 150 30.21 27.60 18.78
N ILE A 151 30.51 27.67 17.49
CA ILE A 151 30.33 26.56 16.55
C ILE A 151 31.36 25.45 16.81
N GLU A 152 32.60 25.79 17.12
CA GLU A 152 33.68 24.83 17.41
C GLU A 152 33.46 24.11 18.74
N ASN A 153 32.96 24.81 19.75
CA ASN A 153 32.71 24.27 21.08
C ASN A 153 31.33 23.62 21.25
N PHE A 154 30.52 23.53 20.19
CA PHE A 154 29.22 22.85 20.26
C PHE A 154 29.41 21.33 20.31
N ASP A 155 28.92 20.71 21.38
CA ASP A 155 28.87 19.26 21.54
C ASP A 155 27.59 18.71 20.88
N GLU A 156 27.74 17.88 19.84
CA GLU A 156 26.61 17.30 19.10
C GLU A 156 25.81 16.25 19.89
N VAL A 157 26.27 15.87 21.08
CA VAL A 157 25.64 14.86 21.95
C VAL A 157 24.97 15.51 23.16
N GLU A 158 25.65 16.45 23.82
CA GLU A 158 25.17 17.09 25.06
C GLU A 158 24.73 18.55 24.87
N GLY A 159 25.00 19.15 23.72
CA GLY A 159 24.73 20.56 23.45
C GLY A 159 23.25 20.89 23.30
N ASN A 160 22.84 22.02 23.87
CA ASN A 160 21.51 22.58 23.63
C ASN A 160 21.49 23.32 22.30
N LEU A 161 20.96 22.66 21.26
CA LEU A 161 20.88 23.18 19.89
C LEU A 161 20.17 24.54 19.84
N GLN A 162 19.03 24.67 20.52
CA GLN A 162 18.22 25.89 20.50
C GLN A 162 18.96 27.05 21.18
N GLU A 163 19.51 26.84 22.37
CA GLU A 163 20.25 27.87 23.11
C GLU A 163 21.47 28.38 22.34
N THR A 164 22.22 27.48 21.70
CA THR A 164 23.40 27.86 20.91
C THR A 164 23.00 28.63 19.65
N SER A 165 21.93 28.20 18.98
CA SER A 165 21.39 28.91 17.81
C SER A 165 20.92 30.34 18.13
N GLU A 166 20.24 30.55 19.26
CA GLU A 166 19.83 31.88 19.72
C GLU A 166 21.01 32.76 20.13
N ALA A 167 22.07 32.17 20.69
CA ALA A 167 23.30 32.89 20.97
C ALA A 167 24.04 33.34 19.69
N ILE A 168 24.05 32.50 18.65
CA ILE A 168 24.58 32.86 17.32
C ILE A 168 23.73 33.97 16.69
N LYS A 169 22.40 33.83 16.74
CA LYS A 169 21.45 34.86 16.29
C LYS A 169 21.71 36.21 16.94
N ALA A 170 21.94 36.23 18.25
CA ALA A 170 22.21 37.46 18.99
C ALA A 170 23.53 38.13 18.57
N GLU A 171 24.60 37.36 18.40
CA GLU A 171 25.89 37.91 17.93
C GLU A 171 25.81 38.44 16.49
N LEU A 172 25.07 37.75 15.61
CA LEU A 172 24.81 38.21 14.24
C LEU A 172 23.90 39.44 14.19
N ALA A 173 22.89 39.52 15.05
CA ALA A 173 22.01 40.69 15.14
C ALA A 173 22.79 41.95 15.58
N GLU A 174 23.72 41.80 16.53
CA GLU A 174 24.58 42.90 16.94
C GLU A 174 25.57 43.30 15.84
N LEU A 175 26.09 42.32 15.08
CA LEU A 175 26.91 42.58 13.89
C LEU A 175 26.12 43.42 12.86
N VAL A 176 24.89 43.01 12.55
CA VAL A 176 24.02 43.69 11.59
C VAL A 176 23.68 45.12 12.03
N ASP A 177 23.30 45.33 13.30
CA ASP A 177 23.02 46.68 13.84
C ASP A 177 24.24 47.62 13.69
N GLN A 178 25.45 47.09 13.91
CA GLN A 178 26.68 47.88 13.74
C GLN A 178 26.98 48.16 12.26
N MET A 179 26.75 47.19 11.36
CA MET A 179 26.88 47.38 9.91
C MET A 179 25.87 48.41 9.39
N ASP A 180 24.62 48.36 9.83
CA ASP A 180 23.57 49.29 9.41
C ASP A 180 23.91 50.72 9.82
N ARG A 181 24.40 50.94 11.04
CA ARG A 181 24.88 52.27 11.48
C ARG A 181 26.00 52.81 10.61
N LEU A 182 26.92 51.96 10.16
CA LEU A 182 28.02 52.36 9.27
C LEU A 182 27.50 52.70 7.86
N ILE A 183 26.55 51.94 7.34
CA ILE A 183 25.88 52.21 6.06
C ILE A 183 25.10 53.53 6.13
N GLU A 184 24.36 53.78 7.21
CA GLU A 184 23.62 55.03 7.45
C GLU A 184 24.55 56.24 7.57
N TYR A 185 25.66 56.10 8.30
CA TYR A 185 26.67 57.14 8.44
C TYR A 185 27.26 57.55 7.07
N ALA A 186 27.36 56.59 6.14
CA ALA A 186 27.95 56.79 4.83
C ALA A 186 26.96 57.26 3.74
N ALA A 187 25.66 57.42 4.06
CA ALA A 187 24.55 57.66 3.12
C ALA A 187 24.59 58.98 2.29
N GLY A 188 25.69 59.73 2.33
CA GLY A 188 25.88 60.96 1.55
C GLY A 188 26.45 60.77 0.13
N GLY A 189 26.78 59.54 -0.28
CA GLY A 189 27.30 59.20 -1.61
C GLY A 189 26.26 58.52 -2.52
N ASN A 190 26.58 58.35 -3.81
CA ASN A 190 25.81 57.46 -4.70
C ASN A 190 26.41 56.05 -4.58
N PRO A 191 25.71 55.07 -3.98
CA PRO A 191 26.24 53.72 -3.83
C PRO A 191 26.55 53.10 -5.20
N SER A 192 27.67 52.38 -5.25
CA SER A 192 28.05 51.62 -6.44
C SER A 192 27.39 50.25 -6.39
N ASP A 193 26.89 49.77 -7.52
CA ASP A 193 26.43 48.39 -7.68
C ASP A 193 27.63 47.43 -7.73
N LEU A 194 27.53 46.29 -7.06
CA LEU A 194 28.59 45.28 -7.02
C LEU A 194 28.26 44.10 -7.96
N ASN A 195 29.13 43.81 -8.94
CA ASN A 195 29.01 42.56 -9.71
C ASN A 195 29.62 41.41 -8.91
N LEU A 196 28.75 40.59 -8.31
CA LEU A 196 29.10 39.48 -7.43
C LEU A 196 29.92 38.41 -8.13
N LYS A 197 29.62 38.09 -9.39
CA LYS A 197 30.38 37.08 -10.16
C LYS A 197 31.84 37.49 -10.30
N THR A 198 32.08 38.73 -10.72
CA THR A 198 33.42 39.31 -10.84
C THR A 198 34.10 39.41 -9.49
N PHE A 199 33.37 39.80 -8.44
CA PHE A 199 33.88 39.87 -7.08
C PHE A 199 34.35 38.50 -6.56
N ILE A 200 33.52 37.47 -6.70
CA ILE A 200 33.83 36.10 -6.23
C ILE A 200 34.98 35.50 -7.05
N ILE A 201 35.03 35.72 -8.37
CA ILE A 201 36.17 35.27 -9.20
C ILE A 201 37.46 35.97 -8.78
N ASN A 202 37.43 37.30 -8.59
CA ASN A 202 38.60 38.03 -8.09
C ASN A 202 39.02 37.51 -6.72
N LEU A 203 38.06 37.18 -5.84
CA LEU A 203 38.34 36.61 -4.52
C LEU A 203 38.98 35.22 -4.64
N LYS A 204 38.44 34.34 -5.48
CA LYS A 204 39.01 33.02 -5.78
C LYS A 204 40.44 33.13 -6.28
N ASP A 205 40.68 33.92 -7.32
CA ASP A 205 41.99 34.09 -7.96
C ASP A 205 43.01 34.69 -6.98
N GLN A 206 42.53 35.48 -6.00
CA GLN A 206 43.37 36.16 -5.04
C GLN A 206 43.83 35.28 -3.88
N PHE A 207 42.99 34.34 -3.46
CA PHE A 207 43.22 33.52 -2.26
C PHE A 207 43.40 32.03 -2.57
N ASP A 208 43.54 31.67 -3.85
CA ASP A 208 43.76 30.30 -4.34
C ASP A 208 42.75 29.28 -3.76
N ILE A 209 41.47 29.67 -3.75
CA ILE A 209 40.41 28.85 -3.16
C ILE A 209 39.98 27.80 -4.18
N GLU A 210 40.57 26.61 -4.09
CA GLU A 210 40.28 25.48 -4.97
C GLU A 210 38.79 25.05 -4.93
N VAL A 211 38.09 25.31 -3.83
CA VAL A 211 36.69 24.88 -3.60
C VAL A 211 35.68 25.65 -4.47
N ILE A 212 36.01 26.84 -4.98
CA ILE A 212 35.08 27.62 -5.81
C ILE A 212 35.23 27.23 -7.29
N ASN A 213 34.31 26.43 -7.83
CA ASN A 213 34.14 26.32 -9.28
C ASN A 213 33.16 27.41 -9.80
N LEU A 214 33.22 27.75 -11.09
CA LEU A 214 32.36 28.79 -11.67
C LEU A 214 30.87 28.41 -11.64
N GLU A 215 30.59 27.12 -11.71
CA GLU A 215 29.22 26.58 -11.72
C GLU A 215 28.53 26.76 -10.36
N LEU A 216 29.24 26.50 -9.24
CA LEU A 216 28.77 26.76 -7.88
C LEU A 216 28.53 28.26 -7.66
N VAL A 217 29.39 29.13 -8.21
CA VAL A 217 29.16 30.59 -8.15
C VAL A 217 27.84 30.94 -8.84
N ASP A 218 27.60 30.39 -10.02
CA ASP A 218 26.35 30.64 -10.72
C ASP A 218 25.16 30.13 -9.90
N SER A 219 25.23 28.94 -9.29
CA SER A 219 24.19 28.43 -8.39
C SER A 219 23.95 29.32 -7.17
N LEU A 220 24.99 29.84 -6.51
CA LEU A 220 24.87 30.77 -5.39
C LEU A 220 24.18 32.09 -5.80
N LEU A 221 24.45 32.57 -7.02
CA LEU A 221 23.79 33.77 -7.55
C LEU A 221 22.30 33.53 -7.87
N ALA A 222 21.89 32.29 -8.15
CA ALA A 222 20.47 31.95 -8.26
C ALA A 222 19.75 32.13 -6.91
N PHE A 223 20.37 31.72 -5.79
CA PHE A 223 19.84 31.97 -4.44
C PHE A 223 19.79 33.46 -4.10
N LYS A 224 20.81 34.24 -4.49
CA LYS A 224 20.77 35.70 -4.36
C LYS A 224 19.49 36.25 -5.00
N LYS A 225 19.19 35.81 -6.24
CA LYS A 225 18.00 36.24 -6.95
C LYS A 225 16.73 35.82 -6.19
N LEU A 226 16.64 34.57 -5.74
CA LEU A 226 15.48 34.04 -5.01
C LEU A 226 15.16 34.79 -3.71
N PHE A 227 16.17 35.17 -2.93
CA PHE A 227 15.98 35.77 -1.61
C PHE A 227 15.96 37.30 -1.61
N LEU A 228 16.72 37.93 -2.52
CA LEU A 228 16.89 39.39 -2.55
C LEU A 228 16.20 40.05 -3.75
N GLY A 229 15.88 39.29 -4.79
CA GLY A 229 15.33 39.80 -6.05
C GLY A 229 16.38 40.43 -6.97
N GLY A 230 15.88 41.27 -7.87
CA GLY A 230 16.67 42.09 -8.78
C GLY A 230 17.47 41.30 -9.83
N GLN A 231 18.60 41.85 -10.26
CA GLN A 231 19.48 41.20 -11.23
C GLN A 231 20.35 40.16 -10.55
N ARG A 232 20.58 39.05 -11.25
CA ARG A 232 21.26 37.87 -10.69
C ARG A 232 22.68 38.14 -10.23
N GLU A 233 23.48 38.82 -11.03
CA GLU A 233 24.90 39.07 -10.73
C GLU A 233 25.16 40.37 -9.99
N VAL A 234 24.15 41.25 -9.86
CA VAL A 234 24.35 42.60 -9.33
C VAL A 234 23.75 42.68 -7.94
N LEU A 235 24.56 43.07 -6.95
CA LEU A 235 24.13 43.41 -5.60
C LEU A 235 24.03 44.93 -5.46
N THR A 236 22.81 45.41 -5.21
CA THR A 236 22.54 46.81 -4.90
C THR A 236 22.57 47.05 -3.39
N GLN A 237 22.76 48.30 -2.94
CA GLN A 237 22.77 48.61 -1.50
C GLN A 237 21.43 48.26 -0.82
N ARG A 238 20.31 48.32 -1.55
CA ARG A 238 18.99 47.91 -1.03
C ARG A 238 18.93 46.41 -0.78
N GLU A 239 19.45 45.62 -1.71
CA GLU A 239 19.53 44.17 -1.58
C GLU A 239 20.50 43.77 -0.47
N LEU A 240 21.62 44.49 -0.33
CA LEU A 240 22.54 44.31 0.80
C LEU A 240 21.87 44.56 2.15
N LYS A 241 21.12 45.66 2.31
CA LYS A 241 20.37 45.93 3.55
C LYS A 241 19.37 44.82 3.86
N ARG A 242 18.58 44.41 2.86
CA ARG A 242 17.65 43.29 3.00
C ARG A 242 18.38 42.00 3.41
N PHE A 243 19.53 41.71 2.79
CA PHE A 243 20.34 40.55 3.17
C PHE A 243 20.79 40.63 4.63
N LEU A 244 21.31 41.77 5.07
CA LEU A 244 21.74 41.99 6.46
C LEU A 244 20.59 41.80 7.44
N GLU A 245 19.37 42.26 7.13
CA GLU A 245 18.17 42.03 7.96
C GLU A 245 17.87 40.52 8.14
N MET A 246 18.23 39.68 7.17
CA MET A 246 17.97 38.23 7.18
C MET A 246 19.10 37.41 7.83
N VAL A 247 20.33 37.93 7.83
CA VAL A 247 21.54 37.24 8.31
C VAL A 247 21.37 36.60 9.70
N PRO A 248 20.81 37.28 10.72
CA PRO A 248 20.74 36.70 12.07
C PRO A 248 19.89 35.43 12.11
N GLU A 249 18.73 35.44 11.45
CA GLU A 249 17.85 34.28 11.41
C GLU A 249 18.42 33.19 10.49
N LEU A 250 18.94 33.55 9.31
CA LEU A 250 19.56 32.59 8.40
C LEU A 250 20.78 31.90 9.02
N GLY A 251 21.58 32.61 9.80
CA GLY A 251 22.71 32.03 10.52
C GLY A 251 22.27 31.04 11.60
N ALA A 252 21.26 31.39 12.38
CA ALA A 252 20.68 30.51 13.40
C ALA A 252 19.96 29.29 12.79
N LEU A 253 19.23 29.50 11.70
CA LEU A 253 18.60 28.45 10.88
C LEU A 253 19.65 27.49 10.31
N SER A 254 20.72 28.02 9.73
CA SER A 254 21.81 27.19 9.20
C SER A 254 22.44 26.36 10.31
N PHE A 255 22.77 26.97 11.45
CA PHE A 255 23.28 26.22 12.60
C PHE A 255 22.34 25.07 13.02
N ARG A 256 21.04 25.37 13.16
CA ARG A 256 20.00 24.39 13.47
C ARG A 256 19.96 23.23 12.49
N LEU A 257 19.93 23.51 11.19
CA LEU A 257 19.86 22.48 10.14
C LEU A 257 21.10 21.57 10.10
N PHE A 258 22.28 22.14 10.36
CA PHE A 258 23.53 21.40 10.29
C PHE A 258 23.76 20.47 11.47
N PHE A 259 23.39 20.93 12.67
CA PHE A 259 23.67 20.23 13.91
C PHE A 259 22.46 19.45 14.45
N ALA A 260 21.29 19.59 13.83
CA ALA A 260 20.15 18.74 14.15
C ALA A 260 20.42 17.29 13.72
N ASN A 261 20.30 16.39 14.69
CA ASN A 261 20.34 14.95 14.48
C ASN A 261 19.41 14.27 15.49
N LYS A 262 19.30 12.94 15.38
CA LYS A 262 18.46 12.13 16.27
C LYS A 262 18.81 12.31 17.76
N ASN A 263 20.09 12.46 18.10
CA ASN A 263 20.54 12.61 19.50
C ASN A 263 20.16 13.97 20.07
N THR A 264 20.24 15.04 19.28
CA THR A 264 19.92 16.40 19.73
C THR A 264 18.42 16.67 19.80
N ILE A 265 17.62 16.02 18.94
CA ILE A 265 16.18 16.26 18.84
C ILE A 265 15.37 15.23 19.64
N GLY A 266 15.75 13.94 19.59
CA GLY A 266 15.11 12.85 20.35
C GLY A 266 14.90 11.60 19.49
N ASN A 267 14.01 11.68 18.51
CA ASN A 267 13.70 10.60 17.56
C ASN A 267 13.61 11.11 16.11
N ASN A 268 13.50 10.19 15.14
CA ASN A 268 13.47 10.54 13.73
C ASN A 268 12.18 11.30 13.35
N SER A 269 11.05 10.96 13.98
CA SER A 269 9.78 11.64 13.72
C SER A 269 9.85 13.12 14.10
N GLU A 270 10.39 13.43 15.28
CA GLU A 270 10.63 14.79 15.76
C GLU A 270 11.70 15.50 14.92
N LEU A 271 12.73 14.79 14.45
CA LEU A 271 13.75 15.35 13.58
C LEU A 271 13.17 15.81 12.23
N PHE A 272 12.31 15.02 11.60
CA PHE A 272 11.67 15.42 10.35
C PHE A 272 10.68 16.56 10.54
N HIS A 273 9.90 16.56 11.62
CA HIS A 273 9.03 17.69 11.98
C HIS A 273 9.85 18.96 12.24
N PHE A 274 10.99 18.83 12.92
CA PHE A 274 11.93 19.92 13.11
C PHE A 274 12.42 20.49 11.76
N TYR A 275 12.90 19.65 10.84
CA TYR A 275 13.31 20.11 9.51
C TYR A 275 12.18 20.79 8.74
N GLN A 276 10.95 20.27 8.82
CA GLN A 276 9.78 20.88 8.21
C GLN A 276 9.56 22.30 8.73
N SER A 277 9.64 22.51 10.05
CA SER A 277 9.52 23.85 10.65
C SER A 277 10.64 24.81 10.20
N GLN A 278 11.85 24.29 9.97
CA GLN A 278 12.98 25.09 9.50
C GLN A 278 12.77 25.54 8.04
N ILE A 279 12.19 24.69 7.20
CA ILE A 279 11.84 25.04 5.81
C ILE A 279 10.75 26.13 5.77
N GLN A 280 9.78 26.11 6.69
CA GLN A 280 8.76 27.17 6.80
C GLN A 280 9.40 28.53 7.10
N ILE A 281 10.35 28.58 8.04
CA ILE A 281 11.11 29.81 8.34
C ILE A 281 11.88 30.28 7.11
N LEU A 282 12.51 29.36 6.37
CA LEU A 282 13.24 29.70 5.14
C LEU A 282 12.33 30.32 4.06
N GLU A 283 11.08 29.89 3.98
CA GLU A 283 10.13 30.39 2.99
C GLU A 283 9.73 31.85 3.23
N GLU A 284 9.63 32.28 4.51
CA GLU A 284 9.31 33.67 4.86
C GLU A 284 10.32 34.69 4.31
N PHE A 285 11.53 34.23 4.02
CA PHE A 285 12.64 35.02 3.50
C PHE A 285 12.63 35.20 1.98
N ILE A 286 11.84 34.42 1.25
CA ILE A 286 11.82 34.42 -0.21
C ILE A 286 11.29 35.76 -0.75
N PHE A 287 11.94 36.28 -1.79
CA PHE A 287 11.50 37.49 -2.47
C PHE A 287 10.21 37.22 -3.27
N SER A 288 9.29 38.18 -3.29
CA SER A 288 8.07 38.07 -4.10
C SER A 288 8.37 38.28 -5.58
N HIS A 289 8.59 37.18 -6.31
CA HIS A 289 8.85 37.16 -7.75
C HIS A 289 7.57 37.09 -8.59
N LYS A 290 7.71 37.31 -9.91
CA LYS A 290 6.65 36.95 -10.86
C LYS A 290 6.60 35.44 -11.03
N ARG A 291 5.39 34.91 -11.24
CA ARG A 291 5.12 33.46 -11.39
C ARG A 291 6.09 32.77 -12.37
N ASP A 292 6.23 33.31 -13.58
CA ASP A 292 7.00 32.69 -14.67
C ASP A 292 8.45 33.22 -14.75
N GLU A 293 8.97 33.82 -13.68
CA GLU A 293 10.34 34.34 -13.66
C GLU A 293 11.34 33.20 -13.43
N ASP A 294 12.27 32.98 -14.37
CA ASP A 294 13.36 32.00 -14.22
C ASP A 294 14.24 32.33 -13.01
N ILE A 295 14.43 31.37 -12.12
CA ILE A 295 15.22 31.52 -10.89
C ILE A 295 16.52 30.75 -10.97
N ILE A 296 16.45 29.45 -11.23
CA ILE A 296 17.59 28.52 -11.19
C ILE A 296 17.54 27.55 -12.38
N SER A 297 18.69 27.19 -12.94
CA SER A 297 18.78 26.21 -14.03
C SER A 297 19.05 24.79 -13.52
N ARG A 298 18.85 23.81 -14.40
CA ARG A 298 19.13 22.39 -14.12
C ARG A 298 20.62 22.15 -13.83
N ASP A 299 21.51 22.76 -14.62
CA ASP A 299 22.96 22.66 -14.42
C ASP A 299 23.40 23.27 -13.09
N GLU A 300 22.72 24.35 -12.66
CA GLU A 300 22.98 24.96 -11.36
C GLU A 300 22.53 24.08 -10.19
N ILE A 301 21.41 23.38 -10.32
CA ILE A 301 20.98 22.38 -9.35
C ILE A 301 21.99 21.23 -9.30
N LEU A 302 22.44 20.74 -10.46
CA LEU A 302 23.45 19.68 -10.54
C LEU A 302 24.73 20.09 -9.80
N ALA A 303 25.26 21.28 -10.07
CA ALA A 303 26.46 21.79 -9.41
C ALA A 303 26.30 21.92 -7.88
N LEU A 304 25.09 22.26 -7.39
CA LEU A 304 24.81 22.25 -5.95
C LEU A 304 24.81 20.84 -5.39
N VAL A 305 24.11 19.91 -6.05
CA VAL A 305 24.01 18.52 -5.58
C VAL A 305 25.37 17.84 -5.57
N GLU A 306 26.20 18.04 -6.60
CA GLU A 306 27.59 17.57 -6.66
C GLU A 306 28.47 18.09 -5.52
N THR A 307 28.16 19.29 -5.02
CA THR A 307 28.90 19.86 -3.88
C THR A 307 28.57 19.15 -2.56
N PHE A 308 27.37 18.57 -2.45
CA PHE A 308 26.87 17.97 -1.20
C PHE A 308 26.89 16.44 -1.18
N ILE A 309 26.93 15.80 -2.35
CA ILE A 309 26.91 14.34 -2.49
C ILE A 309 28.27 13.89 -2.99
N ASP A 310 28.97 13.09 -2.19
CA ASP A 310 30.24 12.50 -2.59
C ASP A 310 30.04 11.52 -3.78
N GLU A 311 31.07 11.31 -4.61
CA GLU A 311 31.00 10.47 -5.83
C GLU A 311 30.50 9.03 -5.58
N GLU A 312 30.60 8.55 -4.33
CA GLU A 312 30.16 7.22 -3.90
C GLU A 312 28.63 7.07 -3.76
N GLY A 313 27.88 8.18 -3.86
CA GLY A 313 26.41 8.18 -3.75
C GLY A 313 25.88 8.06 -2.31
N ILE A 314 24.56 7.91 -2.18
CA ILE A 314 23.87 7.75 -0.88
C ILE A 314 23.49 6.29 -0.70
N VAL A 315 23.99 5.63 0.35
CA VAL A 315 23.59 4.26 0.70
C VAL A 315 22.26 4.28 1.45
N LEU A 316 21.25 3.63 0.89
CA LEU A 316 19.97 3.37 1.52
C LEU A 316 19.92 1.91 1.98
N GLU A 317 19.66 1.69 3.26
CA GLU A 317 19.37 0.35 3.79
C GLU A 317 17.86 0.08 3.68
N THR A 318 17.47 -0.91 2.87
CA THR A 318 16.07 -1.33 2.72
C THR A 318 15.96 -2.83 2.98
N ASN A 319 15.25 -3.24 4.04
CA ASN A 319 14.89 -4.65 4.31
C ASN A 319 16.04 -5.68 4.12
N GLY A 320 17.28 -5.30 4.46
CA GLY A 320 18.45 -6.17 4.36
C GLY A 320 19.24 -6.10 3.05
N SER A 321 18.86 -5.23 2.11
CA SER A 321 19.66 -4.84 0.94
C SER A 321 20.17 -3.40 1.08
N GLU A 322 21.41 -3.17 0.68
CA GLU A 322 22.00 -1.84 0.55
C GLU A 322 21.86 -1.39 -0.90
N LYS A 323 21.23 -0.24 -1.13
CA LYS A 323 21.15 0.39 -2.44
C LYS A 323 21.89 1.71 -2.45
N VAL A 324 22.79 1.87 -3.42
CA VAL A 324 23.50 3.13 -3.65
C VAL A 324 22.68 3.98 -4.61
N VAL A 325 22.15 5.10 -4.13
CA VAL A 325 21.52 6.13 -4.96
C VAL A 325 22.60 7.06 -5.48
N THR A 326 22.81 7.03 -6.80
CA THR A 326 23.83 7.84 -7.47
C THR A 326 23.33 9.26 -7.75
N LEU A 327 24.25 10.16 -8.08
CA LEU A 327 23.91 11.50 -8.56
C LEU A 327 22.99 11.45 -9.80
N SER A 328 23.21 10.48 -10.70
CA SER A 328 22.37 10.29 -11.89
C SER A 328 20.92 9.99 -11.50
N ASP A 329 20.72 9.12 -10.50
CA ASP A 329 19.38 8.75 -10.03
C ASP A 329 18.66 9.96 -9.40
N ILE A 330 19.39 10.79 -8.65
CA ILE A 330 18.85 12.02 -8.05
C ILE A 330 18.43 13.03 -9.12
N MET A 331 19.22 13.16 -10.19
CA MET A 331 18.86 14.01 -11.32
C MET A 331 17.65 13.47 -12.08
N GLU A 332 17.53 12.15 -12.23
CA GLU A 332 16.36 11.54 -12.86
C GLU A 332 15.08 11.74 -12.03
N ILE A 333 15.18 11.62 -10.70
CA ILE A 333 14.10 11.96 -9.77
C ILE A 333 13.74 13.44 -9.86
N SER A 334 14.73 14.33 -9.91
CA SER A 334 14.52 15.79 -10.06
C SER A 334 13.82 16.12 -11.38
N ASP A 335 14.24 15.50 -12.47
CA ASP A 335 13.63 15.67 -13.78
C ASP A 335 12.20 15.12 -13.81
N SER A 336 11.94 13.98 -13.15
CA SER A 336 10.59 13.44 -12.98
C SER A 336 9.72 14.36 -12.13
N LEU A 337 10.24 14.86 -11.00
CA LEU A 337 9.55 15.80 -10.11
C LEU A 337 9.14 17.08 -10.86
N LYS A 338 10.04 17.62 -11.69
CA LYS A 338 9.74 18.75 -12.56
C LYS A 338 8.61 18.42 -13.53
N ARG A 339 8.78 17.38 -14.36
CA ARG A 339 7.83 16.99 -15.42
C ARG A 339 6.44 16.63 -14.88
N ASN A 340 6.40 15.98 -13.72
CA ASN A 340 5.19 15.36 -13.23
C ASN A 340 4.52 16.17 -12.11
N ILE A 341 5.25 16.86 -11.23
CA ILE A 341 4.67 17.50 -10.03
C ILE A 341 4.75 19.02 -10.05
N LEU A 342 5.92 19.62 -10.33
CA LEU A 342 6.12 21.07 -10.18
C LEU A 342 5.38 21.91 -11.23
N GLY A 343 5.27 21.37 -12.44
CA GLY A 343 4.53 21.94 -13.56
C GLY A 343 4.92 21.32 -14.88
N LEU A 344 4.01 21.30 -15.86
CA LEU A 344 4.35 20.94 -17.25
C LEU A 344 5.07 22.09 -17.95
N GLY A 345 6.20 22.53 -17.39
CA GLY A 345 6.98 23.64 -17.90
C GLY A 345 7.44 23.39 -19.34
N ALA A 346 7.29 24.38 -20.21
CA ALA A 346 7.75 24.32 -21.59
C ALA A 346 9.29 24.27 -21.72
N ASN A 347 10.01 24.56 -20.63
CA ASN A 347 11.46 24.60 -20.58
C ASN A 347 12.02 23.60 -19.56
N PRO A 348 12.61 22.47 -19.99
CA PRO A 348 13.22 21.50 -19.07
C PRO A 348 14.45 22.07 -18.36
N GLU A 349 15.11 23.08 -18.92
CA GLU A 349 16.41 23.57 -18.43
C GLU A 349 16.30 24.58 -17.28
N ASN A 350 15.21 25.32 -17.16
CA ASN A 350 15.07 26.39 -16.15
C ASN A 350 13.88 26.16 -15.23
N TYR A 351 14.05 26.42 -13.94
CA TYR A 351 13.00 26.42 -12.94
C TYR A 351 12.54 27.85 -12.70
N ASN A 352 11.26 28.12 -12.97
CA ASN A 352 10.66 29.40 -12.66
C ASN A 352 10.25 29.49 -11.19
N PHE A 353 9.86 30.68 -10.75
CA PHE A 353 9.49 30.93 -9.35
C PHE A 353 8.33 30.05 -8.88
N GLN A 354 7.32 29.82 -9.72
CA GLN A 354 6.20 28.93 -9.39
C GLN A 354 6.71 27.52 -9.06
N GLU A 355 7.60 26.97 -9.88
CA GLU A 355 8.17 25.64 -9.71
C GLU A 355 9.05 25.56 -8.46
N VAL A 356 9.89 26.58 -8.19
CA VAL A 356 10.70 26.65 -6.97
C VAL A 356 9.80 26.74 -5.72
N SER A 357 8.76 27.57 -5.74
CA SER A 357 7.81 27.68 -4.64
C SER A 357 7.08 26.36 -4.38
N ASN A 358 6.61 25.68 -5.43
CA ASN A 358 5.99 24.36 -5.30
C ASN A 358 6.97 23.29 -4.80
N PHE A 359 8.23 23.35 -5.21
CA PHE A 359 9.26 22.42 -4.75
C PHE A 359 9.44 22.51 -3.24
N ILE A 360 9.52 23.72 -2.70
CA ILE A 360 9.60 23.95 -1.25
C ILE A 360 8.38 23.36 -0.53
N LYS A 361 7.17 23.56 -1.06
CA LYS A 361 5.96 22.96 -0.50
C LYS A 361 5.93 21.43 -0.54
N ILE A 362 6.53 20.82 -1.57
CA ILE A 362 6.64 19.36 -1.67
C ILE A 362 7.68 18.84 -0.69
N VAL A 363 8.82 19.51 -0.53
CA VAL A 363 9.82 19.15 0.49
C VAL A 363 9.22 19.24 1.89
N GLU A 364 8.50 20.33 2.18
CA GLU A 364 7.75 20.51 3.43
C GLU A 364 6.75 19.36 3.65
N SER A 365 5.95 19.03 2.64
CA SER A 365 4.99 17.91 2.68
C SER A 365 5.69 16.56 2.87
N GLY A 366 6.81 16.34 2.19
CA GLY A 366 7.57 15.09 2.25
C GLY A 366 8.16 14.84 3.64
N LEU A 367 8.68 15.88 4.29
CA LEU A 367 9.16 15.80 5.68
C LEU A 367 8.03 15.45 6.64
N GLY A 368 6.83 16.02 6.47
CA GLY A 368 5.65 15.65 7.24
C GLY A 368 5.24 14.17 7.05
N ILE A 369 5.27 13.67 5.82
CA ILE A 369 5.02 12.24 5.52
C ILE A 369 6.07 11.35 6.19
N LEU A 370 7.35 11.72 6.14
CA LEU A 370 8.42 10.97 6.79
C LEU A 370 8.26 10.94 8.32
N SER A 371 7.82 12.04 8.94
CA SER A 371 7.49 12.06 10.37
C SER A 371 6.34 11.08 10.71
N VAL A 372 5.28 11.05 9.90
CA VAL A 372 4.19 10.09 10.05
C VAL A 372 4.66 8.64 9.88
N TYR A 373 5.52 8.39 8.88
CA TYR A 373 6.10 7.08 8.62
C TYR A 373 6.99 6.59 9.77
N GLU A 374 7.86 7.45 10.32
CA GLU A 374 8.66 7.10 11.50
C GLU A 374 7.77 6.84 12.73
N THR A 375 6.71 7.63 12.90
CA THR A 375 5.72 7.38 13.97
C THR A 375 5.03 6.02 13.80
N TYR A 376 4.71 5.63 12.56
CA TYR A 376 4.20 4.30 12.27
C TYR A 376 5.22 3.22 12.64
N ASN A 377 6.48 3.36 12.21
CA ASN A 377 7.56 2.42 12.53
C ASN A 377 7.76 2.26 14.04
N GLU A 378 7.78 3.35 14.81
CA GLU A 378 7.85 3.31 16.28
C GLU A 378 6.68 2.56 16.92
N VAL A 379 5.48 2.65 16.32
CA VAL A 379 4.29 1.97 16.83
C VAL A 379 4.32 0.48 16.54
N VAL A 380 4.87 0.07 15.40
CA VAL A 380 4.89 -1.34 14.96
C VAL A 380 6.18 -2.07 15.32
N GLU A 381 7.21 -1.35 15.79
CA GLU A 381 8.50 -1.91 16.19
C GLU A 381 8.31 -3.00 17.28
N GLY A 382 8.82 -4.20 17.01
CA GLY A 382 8.68 -5.36 17.91
C GLY A 382 7.34 -6.12 17.81
N GLY A 383 6.43 -5.68 16.92
CA GLY A 383 5.13 -6.29 16.67
C GLY A 383 4.02 -5.77 17.56
N VAL A 384 2.86 -5.48 16.96
CA VAL A 384 1.71 -4.91 17.68
C VAL A 384 0.86 -6.03 18.29
N ASN A 385 0.95 -6.24 19.61
CA ASN A 385 0.03 -7.15 20.30
C ASN A 385 -1.37 -6.51 20.43
N SER A 386 -2.40 -7.33 20.66
CA SER A 386 -3.80 -6.88 20.70
C SER A 386 -4.12 -5.82 21.78
N LYS A 387 -3.31 -5.70 22.83
CA LYS A 387 -3.49 -4.67 23.88
C LYS A 387 -2.91 -3.32 23.46
N GLU A 388 -1.75 -3.33 22.81
CA GLU A 388 -1.06 -2.14 22.34
C GLU A 388 -1.64 -1.63 21.02
N TRP A 389 -2.38 -2.46 20.29
CA TRP A 389 -3.06 -2.13 19.04
C TRP A 389 -3.83 -0.82 19.08
N TYR A 390 -4.76 -0.67 20.01
CA TYR A 390 -5.64 0.50 20.07
C TYR A 390 -4.85 1.77 20.41
N SER A 391 -3.88 1.68 21.31
CA SER A 391 -3.00 2.82 21.64
C SER A 391 -2.07 3.19 20.49
N GLY A 392 -1.51 2.19 19.82
CA GLY A 392 -0.64 2.37 18.66
C GLY A 392 -1.37 3.00 17.48
N LYS A 393 -2.54 2.46 17.14
CA LYS A 393 -3.45 3.02 16.14
C LYS A 393 -3.80 4.46 16.48
N ALA A 394 -4.18 4.75 17.73
CA ALA A 394 -4.51 6.11 18.13
C ALA A 394 -3.33 7.09 17.97
N LYS A 395 -2.10 6.68 18.34
CA LYS A 395 -0.87 7.49 18.15
C LYS A 395 -0.62 7.75 16.66
N PHE A 396 -0.73 6.71 15.82
CA PHE A 396 -0.54 6.84 14.37
C PHE A 396 -1.57 7.77 13.73
N ILE A 397 -2.87 7.59 14.04
CA ILE A 397 -3.95 8.45 13.54
C ILE A 397 -3.80 9.89 14.03
N GLN A 398 -3.29 10.11 15.25
CA GLN A 398 -2.99 11.45 15.74
C GLN A 398 -1.90 12.12 14.89
N ALA A 399 -0.80 11.42 14.58
CA ALA A 399 0.25 11.95 13.72
C ALA A 399 -0.27 12.27 12.30
N VAL A 400 -1.09 11.39 11.73
CA VAL A 400 -1.74 11.63 10.43
C VAL A 400 -2.66 12.86 10.47
N ASN A 401 -3.39 13.08 11.56
CA ASN A 401 -4.25 14.25 11.69
C ASN A 401 -3.47 15.56 11.79
N ILE A 402 -2.34 15.57 12.51
CA ILE A 402 -1.44 16.73 12.56
C ILE A 402 -0.91 17.03 11.15
N PHE A 403 -0.38 16.02 10.47
CA PHE A 403 0.08 16.13 9.09
C PHE A 403 -1.04 16.62 8.15
N LYS A 404 -2.26 16.09 8.29
CA LYS A 404 -3.44 16.52 7.52
C LYS A 404 -3.70 18.02 7.67
N GLU A 405 -3.72 18.53 8.91
CA GLU A 405 -3.96 19.96 9.18
C GLU A 405 -2.87 20.85 8.56
N GLU A 406 -1.60 20.45 8.70
CA GLU A 406 -0.46 21.13 8.08
C GLU A 406 -0.59 21.14 6.55
N MET A 407 -0.91 20.00 5.94
CA MET A 407 -1.06 19.86 4.50
C MET A 407 -2.21 20.69 3.93
N VAL A 408 -3.35 20.76 4.63
CA VAL A 408 -4.44 21.66 4.23
C VAL A 408 -3.93 23.11 4.22
N ASN A 409 -3.20 23.54 5.26
CA ASN A 409 -2.66 24.90 5.33
C ASN A 409 -1.66 25.20 4.21
N ILE A 410 -0.77 24.25 3.92
CA ILE A 410 0.23 24.35 2.84
C ILE A 410 -0.45 24.48 1.48
N TRP A 411 -1.32 23.52 1.15
CA TRP A 411 -1.83 23.40 -0.21
C TRP A 411 -3.04 24.26 -0.49
N ALA A 412 -3.95 24.48 0.47
CA ALA A 412 -5.14 25.31 0.25
C ALA A 412 -4.74 26.76 -0.04
N ASN A 413 -3.71 27.27 0.65
CA ASN A 413 -3.22 28.64 0.48
C ASN A 413 -2.17 28.80 -0.63
N ASN A 414 -1.74 27.70 -1.25
CA ASN A 414 -0.75 27.77 -2.33
C ASN A 414 -1.36 28.38 -3.61
N ASN A 415 -0.97 29.63 -3.92
CA ASN A 415 -1.37 30.36 -5.11
C ASN A 415 -0.59 29.94 -6.38
N PHE A 416 0.51 29.20 -6.20
CA PHE A 416 1.41 28.75 -7.25
C PHE A 416 1.16 27.29 -7.65
N PHE A 417 0.11 26.64 -7.13
CA PHE A 417 -0.26 25.28 -7.53
C PHE A 417 -0.35 25.16 -9.07
N PRO A 418 0.22 24.10 -9.68
CA PRO A 418 0.11 23.86 -11.12
C PRO A 418 -1.33 23.55 -11.52
N ASN A 419 -1.71 23.64 -12.79
CA ASN A 419 -3.08 23.30 -13.20
C ASN A 419 -3.47 21.85 -12.80
N TYR A 420 -2.49 20.94 -12.84
CA TYR A 420 -2.60 19.58 -12.34
C TYR A 420 -1.20 19.02 -12.09
N MET A 421 -1.11 18.02 -11.19
CA MET A 421 0.06 17.19 -10.94
C MET A 421 -0.16 15.80 -11.55
N ARG A 422 0.90 15.04 -11.77
CA ARG A 422 0.91 13.66 -12.24
C ARG A 422 1.61 12.73 -11.23
N PRO A 423 1.01 12.51 -10.04
CA PRO A 423 1.68 11.77 -8.97
C PRO A 423 1.99 10.32 -9.32
N VAL A 424 1.12 9.64 -10.08
CA VAL A 424 1.30 8.22 -10.40
C VAL A 424 2.58 7.97 -11.23
N PRO A 425 2.82 8.65 -12.37
CA PRO A 425 4.10 8.54 -13.08
C PRO A 425 5.32 8.89 -12.21
N PHE A 426 5.23 9.95 -11.40
CA PHE A 426 6.33 10.32 -10.50
C PHE A 426 6.66 9.22 -9.48
N ILE A 427 5.64 8.67 -8.83
CA ILE A 427 5.81 7.59 -7.86
C ILE A 427 6.41 6.36 -8.54
N ASN A 428 5.96 6.01 -9.75
CA ASN A 428 6.56 4.89 -10.48
C ASN A 428 8.03 5.16 -10.78
N ASP A 429 8.38 6.32 -11.36
CA ASP A 429 9.78 6.65 -11.66
C ASP A 429 10.66 6.54 -10.40
N VAL A 430 10.17 7.04 -9.26
CA VAL A 430 10.87 6.94 -7.96
C VAL A 430 10.97 5.49 -7.48
N VAL A 431 9.89 4.71 -7.55
CA VAL A 431 9.89 3.29 -7.15
C VAL A 431 10.81 2.48 -8.05
N GLU A 432 10.83 2.73 -9.36
CA GLU A 432 11.73 2.06 -10.30
C GLU A 432 13.19 2.33 -9.98
N LEU A 433 13.51 3.58 -9.61
CA LEU A 433 14.86 4.02 -9.29
C LEU A 433 15.32 3.62 -7.90
N ILE A 434 14.44 3.59 -6.89
CA ILE A 434 14.82 3.39 -5.48
C ILE A 434 14.51 1.97 -4.99
N VAL A 435 13.44 1.33 -5.41
CA VAL A 435 13.01 0.05 -4.82
C VAL A 435 13.25 -1.12 -5.79
N GLU A 436 14.25 -1.95 -5.51
CA GLU A 436 14.56 -3.13 -6.33
C GLU A 436 13.58 -4.28 -6.07
N ASP A 437 13.23 -4.53 -4.81
CA ASP A 437 12.44 -5.70 -4.37
C ASP A 437 10.96 -5.38 -4.09
N PHE A 438 10.37 -4.39 -4.79
CA PHE A 438 8.94 -4.14 -4.65
C PHE A 438 8.12 -5.14 -5.46
N GLU A 439 7.55 -6.13 -4.77
CA GLU A 439 6.74 -7.21 -5.37
C GLU A 439 5.59 -6.70 -6.27
N TYR A 440 5.11 -5.49 -6.03
CA TYR A 440 3.99 -4.89 -6.77
C TYR A 440 4.41 -3.80 -7.75
N LYS A 441 5.69 -3.73 -8.11
CA LYS A 441 6.23 -2.71 -9.04
C LYS A 441 5.44 -2.64 -10.34
N ASP A 442 5.21 -3.80 -10.96
CA ASP A 442 4.57 -3.90 -12.28
C ASP A 442 3.08 -3.50 -12.28
N ILE A 443 2.42 -3.55 -11.12
CA ILE A 443 0.99 -3.19 -10.99
C ILE A 443 0.75 -1.88 -10.22
N SER A 444 1.80 -1.28 -9.66
CA SER A 444 1.72 -0.10 -8.78
C SER A 444 1.01 1.08 -9.46
N SER A 445 1.33 1.30 -10.74
CA SER A 445 0.75 2.36 -11.56
C SER A 445 -0.76 2.22 -11.72
N ASP A 446 -1.23 0.99 -11.95
CA ASP A 446 -2.63 0.67 -12.15
C ASP A 446 -3.39 0.76 -10.83
N VAL A 447 -2.83 0.20 -9.75
CA VAL A 447 -3.40 0.27 -8.40
C VAL A 447 -3.56 1.72 -7.94
N LEU A 448 -2.51 2.55 -8.07
CA LEU A 448 -2.55 3.96 -7.69
C LEU A 448 -3.50 4.76 -8.58
N GLY A 449 -3.51 4.51 -9.89
CA GLY A 449 -4.41 5.16 -10.84
C GLY A 449 -5.89 4.84 -10.56
N ILE A 450 -6.21 3.56 -10.34
CA ILE A 450 -7.55 3.08 -9.98
C ILE A 450 -7.98 3.67 -8.64
N GLY A 451 -7.12 3.61 -7.63
CA GLY A 451 -7.38 4.16 -6.31
C GLY A 451 -7.64 5.67 -6.34
N LYS A 452 -6.83 6.42 -7.11
CA LYS A 452 -7.02 7.87 -7.28
C LYS A 452 -8.39 8.20 -7.88
N VAL A 453 -8.81 7.52 -8.94
CA VAL A 453 -10.12 7.79 -9.56
C VAL A 453 -11.26 7.34 -8.64
N ALA A 454 -11.10 6.24 -7.91
CA ALA A 454 -12.11 5.76 -6.98
C ALA A 454 -12.29 6.73 -5.79
N LEU A 455 -11.21 7.37 -5.33
CA LEU A 455 -11.24 8.31 -4.21
C LEU A 455 -11.75 9.70 -4.59
N VAL A 456 -11.31 10.27 -5.72
CA VAL A 456 -11.55 11.69 -6.06
C VAL A 456 -11.89 11.94 -7.54
N GLY A 457 -12.23 10.88 -8.28
CA GLY A 457 -12.66 10.96 -9.67
C GLY A 457 -11.61 11.49 -10.68
N GLY A 458 -12.10 11.95 -11.83
CA GLY A 458 -11.29 12.58 -12.89
C GLY A 458 -10.31 11.63 -13.61
N ASN A 459 -9.18 12.18 -14.09
CA ASN A 459 -8.18 11.41 -14.83
C ASN A 459 -7.28 10.59 -13.89
N ARG A 460 -6.94 9.34 -14.27
CA ARG A 460 -6.11 8.40 -13.50
C ARG A 460 -4.74 8.93 -13.09
N TYR A 461 -4.12 9.70 -13.96
CA TYR A 461 -2.74 10.15 -13.78
C TYR A 461 -2.64 11.65 -13.48
N GLN A 462 -3.76 12.35 -13.30
CA GLN A 462 -3.74 13.79 -13.01
C GLN A 462 -4.48 14.11 -11.72
N LEU A 463 -3.90 14.97 -10.89
CA LEU A 463 -4.48 15.44 -9.64
C LEU A 463 -4.57 16.96 -9.68
N SER A 464 -5.80 17.48 -9.66
CA SER A 464 -6.04 18.93 -9.49
C SER A 464 -5.87 19.35 -8.03
N LYS A 465 -5.84 20.67 -7.78
CA LYS A 465 -5.74 21.23 -6.42
C LYS A 465 -6.87 20.73 -5.52
N ASP A 466 -8.10 20.84 -6.01
CA ASP A 466 -9.29 20.47 -5.24
C ASP A 466 -9.29 18.97 -4.91
N GLN A 467 -8.87 18.14 -5.88
CA GLN A 467 -8.72 16.70 -5.66
C GLN A 467 -7.60 16.37 -4.66
N LEU A 468 -6.47 17.08 -4.67
CA LEU A 468 -5.41 16.90 -3.67
C LEU A 468 -5.94 17.23 -2.26
N ILE A 469 -6.63 18.36 -2.12
CA ILE A 469 -7.24 18.76 -0.85
C ILE A 469 -8.28 17.74 -0.39
N GLU A 470 -9.08 17.20 -1.30
CA GLU A 470 -10.04 16.14 -0.99
C GLU A 470 -9.34 14.84 -0.51
N VAL A 471 -8.25 14.42 -1.15
CA VAL A 471 -7.44 13.29 -0.67
C VAL A 471 -6.88 13.58 0.73
N ILE A 472 -6.39 14.81 0.97
CA ILE A 472 -5.88 15.21 2.29
C ILE A 472 -6.97 15.08 3.36
N PHE A 473 -8.20 15.53 3.07
CA PHE A 473 -9.33 15.39 4.00
C PHE A 473 -9.71 13.93 4.30
N LYS A 474 -9.39 13.00 3.40
CA LYS A 474 -9.65 11.56 3.51
C LYS A 474 -8.51 10.77 4.20
N LEU A 475 -7.40 11.42 4.57
CA LEU A 475 -6.19 10.75 5.08
C LEU A 475 -6.38 9.98 6.37
N ASP A 476 -7.27 10.42 7.27
CA ASP A 476 -7.54 9.71 8.53
C ASP A 476 -8.21 8.35 8.29
N GLY A 477 -9.22 8.30 7.42
CA GLY A 477 -9.84 7.04 7.01
C GLY A 477 -8.87 6.12 6.26
N ILE A 478 -8.06 6.69 5.35
CA ILE A 478 -7.02 5.93 4.63
C ILE A 478 -6.00 5.34 5.61
N ALA A 479 -5.51 6.15 6.55
CA ALA A 479 -4.56 5.71 7.57
C ALA A 479 -5.15 4.63 8.47
N GLU A 480 -6.42 4.73 8.86
CA GLU A 480 -7.10 3.69 9.64
C GLU A 480 -7.12 2.35 8.89
N ILE A 481 -7.45 2.37 7.60
CA ILE A 481 -7.45 1.18 6.75
C ILE A 481 -6.03 0.60 6.62
N VAL A 482 -5.04 1.45 6.31
CA VAL A 482 -3.64 1.02 6.13
C VAL A 482 -3.09 0.41 7.41
N PHE A 483 -3.28 1.07 8.55
CA PHE A 483 -2.80 0.58 9.84
C PHE A 483 -3.39 -0.79 10.16
N ASP A 484 -4.72 -0.91 10.05
CA ASP A 484 -5.35 -2.17 10.41
C ASP A 484 -5.07 -3.27 9.38
N PHE A 485 -4.94 -2.96 8.08
CA PHE A 485 -4.66 -3.97 7.05
C PHE A 485 -3.23 -4.50 7.17
N ALA A 486 -2.25 -3.63 7.42
CA ALA A 486 -0.85 -3.99 7.49
C ALA A 486 -0.50 -4.80 8.75
N ASN A 487 -1.22 -4.57 9.86
CA ASN A 487 -0.84 -5.15 11.16
C ASN A 487 -1.81 -6.24 11.66
N ALA A 488 -3.02 -6.39 11.08
CA ALA A 488 -3.98 -7.38 11.54
C ALA A 488 -3.67 -8.75 10.93
N ASP A 489 -2.95 -9.57 11.68
CA ASP A 489 -2.60 -10.94 11.29
C ASP A 489 -3.12 -12.01 12.26
N ALA A 490 -3.04 -13.26 11.84
CA ALA A 490 -3.48 -14.42 12.63
C ALA A 490 -2.56 -14.75 13.82
N ASN A 491 -1.39 -14.10 13.92
CA ASN A 491 -0.48 -14.29 15.05
C ASN A 491 -0.94 -13.46 16.26
N ASN A 492 -1.49 -12.27 16.00
CA ASN A 492 -1.83 -11.30 17.03
C ASN A 492 -3.35 -11.13 17.24
N HIS A 493 -4.18 -11.61 16.30
CA HIS A 493 -5.63 -11.50 16.34
C HIS A 493 -6.32 -12.86 16.14
N SER A 494 -7.48 -13.04 16.77
CA SER A 494 -8.32 -14.19 16.44
C SER A 494 -8.95 -14.02 15.06
N ASP A 495 -9.31 -15.12 14.39
CA ASP A 495 -10.05 -15.07 13.11
C ASP A 495 -11.30 -14.17 13.20
N GLN A 496 -11.96 -14.16 14.36
CA GLN A 496 -13.13 -13.35 14.62
C GLN A 496 -12.80 -11.85 14.69
N ASP A 497 -11.68 -11.48 15.32
CA ASP A 497 -11.21 -10.08 15.38
C ASP A 497 -10.80 -9.58 14.00
N ILE A 498 -10.12 -10.42 13.20
CA ILE A 498 -9.76 -10.08 11.82
C ILE A 498 -11.04 -9.82 11.01
N VAL A 499 -12.03 -10.73 11.07
CA VAL A 499 -13.32 -10.57 10.39
C VAL A 499 -14.04 -9.28 10.83
N LYS A 500 -14.02 -8.95 12.13
CA LYS A 500 -14.55 -7.68 12.68
C LYS A 500 -13.87 -6.46 12.07
N LEU A 501 -12.54 -6.47 12.04
CA LEU A 501 -11.74 -5.37 11.50
C LEU A 501 -12.01 -5.19 10.00
N ARG A 502 -12.01 -6.28 9.22
CA ARG A 502 -12.35 -6.22 7.78
C ARG A 502 -13.76 -5.66 7.55
N PHE A 503 -14.75 -6.11 8.32
CA PHE A 503 -16.12 -5.58 8.25
C PHE A 503 -16.17 -4.06 8.47
N LYS A 504 -15.44 -3.54 9.46
CA LYS A 504 -15.37 -2.09 9.72
C LYS A 504 -14.62 -1.34 8.62
N GLN A 505 -13.46 -1.83 8.20
CA GLN A 505 -12.64 -1.21 7.16
C GLN A 505 -13.39 -1.07 5.84
N LEU A 506 -14.14 -2.09 5.42
CA LEU A 506 -14.88 -2.05 4.17
C LEU A 506 -15.95 -0.94 4.17
N LYS A 507 -16.58 -0.67 5.33
CA LYS A 507 -17.50 0.47 5.47
C LYS A 507 -16.76 1.80 5.31
N ILE A 508 -15.59 1.94 5.95
CA ILE A 508 -14.75 3.14 5.80
C ILE A 508 -14.31 3.31 4.34
N VAL A 509 -13.81 2.25 3.68
CA VAL A 509 -13.44 2.29 2.25
C VAL A 509 -14.60 2.80 1.43
N LYS A 510 -15.81 2.27 1.63
CA LYS A 510 -17.01 2.69 0.89
C LYS A 510 -17.33 4.18 1.11
N GLU A 511 -17.20 4.67 2.35
CA GLU A 511 -17.43 6.08 2.72
C GLU A 511 -16.38 7.03 2.14
N LEU A 512 -15.16 6.55 1.87
CA LEU A 512 -14.08 7.35 1.26
C LEU A 512 -14.23 7.50 -0.27
N LEU A 513 -15.00 6.64 -0.93
CA LEU A 513 -15.18 6.67 -2.38
C LEU A 513 -15.95 7.90 -2.85
N ASP A 514 -15.57 8.43 -4.02
CA ASP A 514 -16.23 9.55 -4.69
C ASP A 514 -17.75 9.31 -4.88
N GLU A 515 -18.53 10.37 -5.00
CA GLU A 515 -19.99 10.28 -5.14
C GLU A 515 -20.47 10.17 -6.59
N ASP A 516 -19.62 10.46 -7.58
CA ASP A 516 -19.96 10.28 -9.00
C ASP A 516 -19.88 8.80 -9.40
N LEU A 517 -21.04 8.16 -9.28
CA LEU A 517 -21.22 6.72 -9.48
C LEU A 517 -20.86 6.24 -10.90
N PHE A 518 -20.88 7.08 -11.94
CA PHE A 518 -20.75 6.62 -13.32
C PHE A 518 -19.34 6.77 -13.91
N ILE A 519 -18.37 7.19 -13.10
CA ILE A 519 -16.97 7.29 -13.52
C ILE A 519 -16.42 5.89 -13.82
N HIS A 520 -15.76 5.73 -14.97
CA HIS A 520 -15.01 4.54 -15.31
C HIS A 520 -13.75 4.43 -14.45
N ILE A 521 -13.64 3.34 -13.69
CA ILE A 521 -12.54 3.10 -12.76
C ILE A 521 -11.50 2.17 -13.38
N ALA A 522 -11.92 0.98 -13.80
CA ALA A 522 -11.04 -0.10 -14.25
C ALA A 522 -11.73 -0.98 -15.31
N THR A 523 -10.96 -1.80 -16.02
CA THR A 523 -11.47 -2.95 -16.77
C THR A 523 -11.36 -4.22 -15.93
N VAL A 524 -12.10 -5.27 -16.32
CA VAL A 524 -11.97 -6.59 -15.68
C VAL A 524 -10.56 -7.16 -15.88
N ASP A 525 -9.92 -6.91 -17.02
CA ASP A 525 -8.54 -7.33 -17.30
C ASP A 525 -7.53 -6.70 -16.33
N GLU A 526 -7.66 -5.40 -16.06
CA GLU A 526 -6.80 -4.69 -15.11
C GLU A 526 -6.94 -5.28 -13.69
N LEU A 527 -8.18 -5.53 -13.24
CA LEU A 527 -8.40 -6.14 -11.93
C LEU A 527 -7.89 -7.57 -11.85
N LEU A 528 -8.04 -8.36 -12.92
CA LEU A 528 -7.53 -9.74 -12.96
C LEU A 528 -6.00 -9.78 -12.95
N THR A 529 -5.35 -8.84 -13.63
CA THR A 529 -3.89 -8.68 -13.60
C THR A 529 -3.43 -8.32 -12.20
N ILE A 530 -4.10 -7.38 -11.53
CA ILE A 530 -3.80 -7.06 -10.12
C ILE A 530 -4.00 -8.29 -9.23
N ALA A 531 -5.13 -8.99 -9.38
CA ALA A 531 -5.45 -10.16 -8.58
C ALA A 531 -4.44 -11.31 -8.78
N SER A 532 -3.98 -11.56 -10.01
CA SER A 532 -3.00 -12.62 -10.28
C SER A 532 -1.64 -12.33 -9.62
N HIS A 533 -1.20 -11.07 -9.59
CA HIS A 533 0.02 -10.67 -8.88
C HIS A 533 -0.14 -10.78 -7.36
N VAL A 534 -1.25 -10.28 -6.81
CA VAL A 534 -1.52 -10.31 -5.36
C VAL A 534 -1.70 -11.73 -4.83
N MET A 535 -2.39 -12.60 -5.58
CA MET A 535 -2.64 -13.98 -5.18
C MET A 535 -1.50 -14.93 -5.59
N LYS A 536 -0.54 -14.47 -6.40
CA LYS A 536 0.52 -15.28 -7.01
C LYS A 536 -0.05 -16.48 -7.78
N ASP A 537 -1.14 -16.23 -8.49
CA ASP A 537 -1.90 -17.25 -9.20
C ASP A 537 -2.37 -16.74 -10.57
N GLU A 538 -1.66 -17.15 -11.62
CA GLU A 538 -1.99 -16.80 -13.01
C GLU A 538 -3.30 -17.43 -13.49
N VAL A 539 -3.75 -18.50 -12.84
CA VAL A 539 -4.97 -19.23 -13.21
C VAL A 539 -6.20 -18.34 -13.12
N ILE A 540 -6.20 -17.34 -12.25
CA ILE A 540 -7.31 -16.39 -12.05
C ILE A 540 -7.65 -15.66 -13.35
N VAL A 541 -6.66 -15.40 -14.23
CA VAL A 541 -6.90 -14.75 -15.53
C VAL A 541 -7.81 -15.60 -16.43
N SER A 542 -7.76 -16.93 -16.31
CA SER A 542 -8.64 -17.84 -17.05
C SER A 542 -10.12 -17.72 -16.65
N TYR A 543 -10.40 -17.13 -15.47
CA TYR A 543 -11.76 -16.95 -14.94
C TYR A 543 -12.46 -15.71 -15.49
N LYS A 544 -11.80 -14.95 -16.37
CA LYS A 544 -12.37 -13.74 -16.99
C LYS A 544 -13.79 -13.93 -17.54
N PRO A 545 -14.10 -14.97 -18.35
CA PRO A 545 -15.45 -15.12 -18.91
C PRO A 545 -16.51 -15.26 -17.81
N THR A 546 -16.20 -16.01 -16.75
CA THR A 546 -17.07 -16.19 -15.59
C THR A 546 -17.28 -14.87 -14.84
N ILE A 547 -16.20 -14.13 -14.58
CA ILE A 547 -16.26 -12.85 -13.85
C ILE A 547 -17.04 -11.80 -14.65
N GLU A 548 -16.84 -11.69 -15.96
CA GLU A 548 -17.56 -10.76 -16.83
C GLU A 548 -19.06 -11.07 -16.90
N GLU A 549 -19.44 -12.35 -16.98
CA GLU A 549 -20.84 -12.77 -16.97
C GLU A 549 -21.49 -12.47 -15.62
N LEU A 550 -20.85 -12.88 -14.51
CA LEU A 550 -21.36 -12.65 -13.15
C LEU A 550 -21.45 -11.15 -12.84
N LYS A 551 -20.46 -10.35 -13.22
CA LYS A 551 -20.54 -8.89 -13.11
C LYS A 551 -21.78 -8.35 -13.81
N GLY A 552 -22.00 -8.75 -15.06
CA GLY A 552 -23.13 -8.29 -15.87
C GLY A 552 -24.49 -8.68 -15.30
N LYS A 553 -24.57 -9.80 -14.57
CA LYS A 553 -25.81 -10.32 -13.96
C LYS A 553 -26.07 -9.79 -12.55
N ILE A 554 -25.04 -9.74 -11.70
CA ILE A 554 -25.14 -9.38 -10.29
C ILE A 554 -25.06 -7.86 -10.09
N LEU A 555 -24.06 -7.21 -10.69
CA LEU A 555 -23.81 -5.76 -10.52
C LEU A 555 -24.48 -4.92 -11.62
N GLY A 556 -24.67 -5.53 -12.79
CA GLY A 556 -25.16 -4.88 -14.00
C GLY A 556 -24.07 -4.08 -14.73
N GLY A 557 -24.51 -3.13 -15.56
CA GLY A 557 -23.62 -2.28 -16.35
C GLY A 557 -22.91 -3.03 -17.48
N TYR A 558 -21.78 -2.49 -17.94
CA TYR A 558 -20.97 -3.11 -19.00
C TYR A 558 -20.10 -4.24 -18.43
N ARG A 559 -20.08 -5.39 -19.09
CA ARG A 559 -19.43 -6.61 -18.58
C ARG A 559 -17.92 -6.50 -18.36
N SER A 560 -17.22 -5.80 -19.23
CA SER A 560 -15.75 -5.71 -19.21
C SER A 560 -15.19 -4.47 -18.49
N THR A 561 -16.05 -3.56 -18.03
CA THR A 561 -15.63 -2.30 -17.41
C THR A 561 -16.33 -2.06 -16.09
N LEU A 562 -15.60 -1.56 -15.10
CA LEU A 562 -16.10 -1.20 -13.79
C LEU A 562 -16.26 0.30 -13.67
N THR A 563 -17.46 0.70 -13.25
CA THR A 563 -17.75 2.06 -12.80
C THR A 563 -17.62 2.16 -11.29
N LEU A 564 -17.60 3.38 -10.75
CA LEU A 564 -17.60 3.56 -9.29
C LEU A 564 -18.84 2.98 -8.62
N ARG A 565 -19.99 3.00 -9.32
CA ARG A 565 -21.21 2.29 -8.91
C ARG A 565 -20.95 0.81 -8.74
N ASP A 566 -20.26 0.19 -9.69
CA ASP A 566 -19.95 -1.24 -9.63
C ASP A 566 -19.04 -1.55 -8.44
N ILE A 567 -18.06 -0.69 -8.14
CA ILE A 567 -17.19 -0.82 -6.96
C ILE A 567 -17.99 -0.66 -5.66
N LYS A 568 -18.83 0.38 -5.53
CA LYS A 568 -19.68 0.58 -4.34
C LYS A 568 -20.65 -0.59 -4.14
N ASN A 569 -21.27 -1.09 -5.20
CA ASN A 569 -22.13 -2.28 -5.14
C ASN A 569 -21.35 -3.54 -4.75
N THR A 570 -20.15 -3.73 -5.29
CA THR A 570 -19.26 -4.86 -4.90
C THR A 570 -18.90 -4.77 -3.42
N LEU A 571 -18.54 -3.58 -2.94
CA LEU A 571 -18.27 -3.35 -1.52
C LEU A 571 -19.50 -3.65 -0.66
N ASP A 572 -20.71 -3.32 -1.09
CA ASP A 572 -21.93 -3.69 -0.37
C ASP A 572 -22.09 -5.20 -0.24
N LEU A 573 -21.85 -5.96 -1.30
CA LEU A 573 -21.88 -7.43 -1.25
C LEU A 573 -20.82 -7.97 -0.29
N VAL A 574 -19.59 -7.44 -0.34
CA VAL A 574 -18.49 -7.89 0.53
C VAL A 574 -18.76 -7.50 1.99
N ILE A 575 -19.30 -6.30 2.25
CA ILE A 575 -19.72 -5.85 3.59
C ILE A 575 -20.80 -6.78 4.14
N ASP A 576 -21.81 -7.12 3.34
CA ASP A 576 -22.88 -8.04 3.75
C ASP A 576 -22.36 -9.45 4.04
N PHE A 577 -21.40 -9.95 3.24
CA PHE A 577 -20.72 -11.22 3.50
C PHE A 577 -19.99 -11.23 4.85
N TYR A 578 -19.13 -10.22 5.10
CA TYR A 578 -18.39 -10.13 6.37
C TYR A 578 -19.31 -9.88 7.56
N SER A 579 -20.40 -9.11 7.36
CA SER A 579 -21.47 -8.89 8.34
C SER A 579 -22.11 -10.20 8.79
N GLN A 580 -22.55 -11.03 7.83
CA GLN A 580 -23.16 -12.34 8.10
C GLN A 580 -22.17 -13.28 8.81
N ARG A 581 -20.95 -13.38 8.31
CA ARG A 581 -19.90 -14.21 8.89
C ARG A 581 -19.55 -13.78 10.31
N TYR A 582 -19.42 -12.47 10.56
CA TYR A 582 -19.11 -11.96 11.89
C TYR A 582 -20.24 -12.25 12.87
N PHE A 583 -21.49 -11.98 12.46
CA PHE A 583 -22.68 -12.26 13.27
C PHE A 583 -22.80 -13.74 13.64
N ALA A 584 -22.59 -14.64 12.69
CA ALA A 584 -22.64 -16.07 12.90
C ALA A 584 -21.53 -16.53 13.87
N SER A 585 -20.33 -15.94 13.76
CA SER A 585 -19.19 -16.24 14.64
C SER A 585 -19.48 -15.87 16.09
N ILE A 586 -19.93 -14.64 16.34
CA ILE A 586 -20.25 -14.17 17.71
C ILE A 586 -21.46 -14.92 18.28
N SER A 587 -22.47 -15.22 17.45
CA SER A 587 -23.66 -15.96 17.87
C SER A 587 -23.32 -17.41 18.21
N TYR A 588 -22.40 -18.05 17.48
CA TYR A 588 -21.91 -19.38 17.82
C TYR A 588 -21.29 -19.39 19.21
N ASP A 589 -20.40 -18.44 19.51
CA ASP A 589 -19.72 -18.38 20.81
C ASP A 589 -20.70 -18.09 21.96
N LEU A 590 -21.69 -17.23 21.72
CA LEU A 590 -22.76 -16.91 22.69
C LEU A 590 -23.63 -18.11 23.08
N TYR A 591 -23.88 -19.02 22.13
CA TYR A 591 -24.74 -20.19 22.28
C TYR A 591 -23.98 -21.51 22.14
N LYS A 592 -22.67 -21.50 22.43
CA LYS A 592 -21.76 -22.62 22.20
C LYS A 592 -22.26 -23.91 22.87
N ASN A 593 -22.72 -23.81 24.11
CA ASN A 593 -23.18 -24.96 24.89
C ASN A 593 -24.44 -25.60 24.28
N GLU A 594 -25.35 -24.78 23.75
CA GLU A 594 -26.57 -25.23 23.09
C GLU A 594 -26.28 -25.83 21.71
N LEU A 595 -25.34 -25.24 20.95
CA LEU A 595 -24.98 -25.67 19.60
C LEU A 595 -24.17 -26.96 19.60
N GLU A 596 -23.23 -27.11 20.54
CA GLU A 596 -22.38 -28.31 20.66
C GLU A 596 -23.12 -29.51 21.29
N SER A 597 -24.39 -29.34 21.67
CA SER A 597 -25.29 -30.43 22.03
C SER A 597 -25.64 -31.29 20.81
N SER A 598 -25.64 -32.63 20.99
CA SER A 598 -26.03 -33.57 19.94
C SER A 598 -27.52 -33.55 19.59
N GLN A 599 -28.34 -32.85 20.37
CA GLN A 599 -29.79 -32.79 20.17
C GLN A 599 -30.20 -31.81 19.05
N LYS A 600 -31.39 -32.03 18.50
CA LYS A 600 -32.04 -31.05 17.62
C LYS A 600 -32.41 -29.80 18.42
N ILE A 601 -32.15 -28.64 17.85
CA ILE A 601 -32.49 -27.35 18.46
C ILE A 601 -33.98 -27.13 18.25
N SER A 602 -34.74 -27.08 19.34
CA SER A 602 -36.20 -26.92 19.33
C SER A 602 -36.69 -25.63 19.98
N LYS A 603 -35.77 -24.81 20.51
CA LYS A 603 -36.07 -23.54 21.17
C LYS A 603 -35.52 -22.38 20.35
N ASN A 604 -36.29 -21.30 20.24
CA ASN A 604 -35.78 -20.03 19.74
C ASN A 604 -34.68 -19.54 20.68
N PHE A 605 -33.53 -19.12 20.14
CA PHE A 605 -32.47 -18.50 20.93
C PHE A 605 -33.00 -17.22 21.58
N GLU A 606 -32.94 -17.15 22.91
CA GLU A 606 -33.23 -15.92 23.62
C GLU A 606 -32.06 -14.95 23.44
N TYR A 607 -32.18 -14.02 22.49
CA TYR A 607 -31.26 -12.90 22.32
C TYR A 607 -31.48 -11.80 23.37
N THR A 608 -31.77 -12.19 24.61
CA THR A 608 -31.87 -11.30 25.78
C THR A 608 -30.51 -10.92 26.34
N ARG A 609 -29.45 -11.66 25.97
CA ARG A 609 -28.05 -11.31 26.23
C ARG A 609 -27.62 -10.23 25.22
N SER A 610 -27.50 -8.98 25.66
CA SER A 610 -26.88 -7.93 24.86
C SER A 610 -25.39 -8.23 24.69
N HIS A 611 -24.92 -8.35 23.45
CA HIS A 611 -23.50 -8.36 23.12
C HIS A 611 -23.15 -7.00 22.53
N GLU A 612 -22.05 -6.38 22.98
CA GLU A 612 -21.65 -5.02 22.55
C GLU A 612 -21.53 -4.89 21.03
N ASP A 613 -21.03 -5.94 20.36
CA ASP A 613 -20.87 -5.93 18.91
C ASP A 613 -22.18 -6.05 18.11
N PHE A 614 -23.33 -6.28 18.75
CA PHE A 614 -24.62 -6.17 18.05
C PHE A 614 -24.95 -4.72 17.68
N ASP A 615 -24.28 -3.73 18.28
CA ASP A 615 -24.43 -2.32 17.94
C ASP A 615 -23.81 -1.97 16.56
N LEU A 616 -23.02 -2.88 15.97
CA LEU A 616 -22.47 -2.73 14.62
C LEU A 616 -23.51 -2.92 13.50
N TYR A 617 -24.71 -3.39 13.87
CA TYR A 617 -25.78 -3.76 12.95
C TYR A 617 -27.01 -2.86 13.16
N THR A 618 -27.71 -2.55 12.07
CA THR A 618 -29.03 -1.92 12.19
C THR A 618 -30.05 -2.91 12.76
N PRO A 619 -31.14 -2.43 13.41
CA PRO A 619 -32.19 -3.32 13.92
C PRO A 619 -32.80 -4.26 12.87
N ALA A 620 -32.92 -3.79 11.62
CA ALA A 620 -33.44 -4.58 10.51
C ALA A 620 -32.46 -5.70 10.10
N GLN A 621 -31.17 -5.39 9.94
CA GLN A 621 -30.13 -6.38 9.67
C GLN A 621 -30.07 -7.42 10.78
N LEU A 622 -30.05 -6.98 12.04
CA LEU A 622 -30.00 -7.87 13.19
C LEU A 622 -31.20 -8.83 13.22
N LYS A 623 -32.39 -8.37 12.84
CA LYS A 623 -33.58 -9.23 12.71
C LYS A 623 -33.40 -10.29 11.61
N LYS A 624 -32.92 -9.92 10.42
CA LYS A 624 -32.65 -10.85 9.31
C LYS A 624 -31.63 -11.91 9.74
N LEU A 625 -30.48 -11.46 10.27
CA LEU A 625 -29.37 -12.31 10.68
C LEU A 625 -29.75 -13.31 11.78
N LYS A 626 -30.54 -12.88 12.78
CA LYS A 626 -31.08 -13.76 13.82
C LYS A 626 -32.00 -14.85 13.26
N ALA A 627 -32.86 -14.50 12.31
CA ALA A 627 -33.75 -15.46 11.68
C ALA A 627 -32.97 -16.52 10.89
N GLN A 628 -32.02 -16.08 10.06
CA GLN A 628 -31.12 -16.95 9.30
C GLN A 628 -30.30 -17.88 10.22
N PHE A 629 -29.80 -17.37 11.35
CA PHE A 629 -29.06 -18.18 12.32
C PHE A 629 -29.91 -19.29 12.93
N VAL A 630 -31.14 -18.97 13.36
CA VAL A 630 -32.09 -19.95 13.87
C VAL A 630 -32.40 -21.01 12.81
N GLU A 631 -32.64 -20.57 11.57
CA GLU A 631 -32.94 -21.45 10.45
C GLU A 631 -31.80 -22.44 10.18
N LEU A 632 -30.59 -21.96 9.90
CA LEU A 632 -29.44 -22.81 9.59
C LEU A 632 -29.11 -23.76 10.73
N THR A 633 -29.08 -23.29 11.98
CA THR A 633 -28.70 -24.13 13.12
C THR A 633 -29.74 -25.19 13.51
N SER A 634 -31.03 -24.94 13.19
CA SER A 634 -32.13 -25.87 13.52
C SER A 634 -32.43 -26.86 12.40
N LYS A 635 -32.34 -26.45 11.13
CA LYS A 635 -32.66 -27.28 9.96
C LYS A 635 -31.48 -28.11 9.48
N ILE A 636 -30.27 -27.54 9.43
CA ILE A 636 -29.10 -28.26 8.89
C ILE A 636 -28.65 -29.35 9.85
N ARG A 637 -28.35 -30.52 9.29
CA ARG A 637 -27.88 -31.67 10.06
C ARG A 637 -26.37 -31.85 10.04
N LEU A 638 -25.71 -31.58 8.91
CA LEU A 638 -24.34 -31.98 8.66
C LEU A 638 -23.41 -30.77 8.60
N PHE A 639 -22.47 -30.68 9.54
CA PHE A 639 -21.50 -29.57 9.60
C PHE A 639 -20.09 -30.11 9.40
N ARG A 640 -19.31 -29.49 8.51
CA ARG A 640 -17.89 -29.83 8.35
C ARG A 640 -17.11 -29.39 9.59
N SER A 641 -16.14 -30.18 10.00
CA SER A 641 -15.15 -29.79 11.00
C SER A 641 -13.96 -29.07 10.33
N LYS A 642 -13.05 -28.48 11.12
CA LYS A 642 -11.83 -27.85 10.59
C LYS A 642 -10.96 -28.79 9.76
N ASN A 643 -11.03 -30.10 9.98
CA ASN A 643 -10.30 -31.05 9.15
C ASN A 643 -10.93 -31.27 7.76
N GLY A 644 -12.13 -30.74 7.51
CA GLY A 644 -12.84 -30.82 6.25
C GLY A 644 -13.81 -31.99 6.10
N TYR A 645 -14.09 -32.75 7.16
CA TYR A 645 -15.05 -33.87 7.16
C TYR A 645 -16.31 -33.57 7.97
N GLN A 646 -17.43 -34.21 7.60
CA GLN A 646 -18.73 -34.17 8.29
C GLN A 646 -18.97 -35.50 9.01
N TYR A 647 -19.68 -35.47 10.13
CA TYR A 647 -20.03 -36.68 10.87
C TYR A 647 -21.40 -37.22 10.46
N TYR A 648 -21.43 -38.37 9.79
CA TYR A 648 -22.64 -39.09 9.36
C TYR A 648 -23.04 -40.16 10.39
N GLY A 649 -23.38 -39.71 11.60
CA GLY A 649 -23.88 -40.57 12.67
C GLY A 649 -25.25 -40.16 13.21
N ASP A 650 -25.68 -40.82 14.29
CA ASP A 650 -26.98 -40.54 14.92
C ASP A 650 -27.02 -39.17 15.61
N ASP A 651 -25.89 -38.71 16.12
CA ASP A 651 -25.72 -37.42 16.79
C ASP A 651 -25.44 -36.29 15.79
N ILE A 652 -25.95 -35.10 16.09
CA ILE A 652 -25.63 -33.89 15.32
C ILE A 652 -24.37 -33.25 15.91
N GLN A 653 -23.29 -33.16 15.11
CA GLN A 653 -22.06 -32.49 15.53
C GLN A 653 -21.97 -31.13 14.85
N ARG A 654 -22.50 -30.09 15.50
CA ARG A 654 -22.35 -28.71 15.01
C ARG A 654 -20.97 -28.21 15.33
N THR A 655 -20.33 -27.56 14.37
CA THR A 655 -19.03 -26.92 14.58
C THR A 655 -19.11 -25.47 14.11
N LYS A 656 -18.29 -24.59 14.72
CA LYS A 656 -18.18 -23.19 14.29
C LYS A 656 -17.75 -23.10 12.83
N PHE A 657 -16.80 -23.93 12.41
CA PHE A 657 -16.30 -23.97 11.04
C PHE A 657 -17.42 -24.29 10.05
N GLY A 658 -18.15 -25.39 10.27
CA GLY A 658 -19.22 -25.80 9.38
C GLY A 658 -20.37 -24.79 9.35
N LEU A 659 -20.73 -24.19 10.49
CA LEU A 659 -21.78 -23.15 10.50
C LEU A 659 -21.36 -21.95 9.66
N LEU A 660 -20.14 -21.45 9.82
CA LEU A 660 -19.64 -20.33 9.02
C LEU A 660 -19.56 -20.68 7.53
N GLU A 661 -19.21 -21.93 7.19
CA GLU A 661 -19.20 -22.41 5.81
C GLU A 661 -20.61 -22.43 5.19
N HIS A 662 -21.63 -22.88 5.93
CA HIS A 662 -23.01 -22.80 5.45
C HIS A 662 -23.45 -21.37 5.17
N TYR A 663 -23.07 -20.40 6.02
CA TYR A 663 -23.31 -18.97 5.73
C TYR A 663 -22.62 -18.50 4.45
N MET A 664 -21.41 -19.00 4.15
CA MET A 664 -20.72 -18.64 2.91
C MET A 664 -21.42 -19.21 1.68
N ILE A 665 -21.85 -20.48 1.74
CA ILE A 665 -22.55 -21.14 0.64
C ILE A 665 -23.93 -20.52 0.42
N ASP A 666 -24.67 -20.27 1.50
CA ASP A 666 -25.99 -19.63 1.47
C ASP A 666 -25.90 -18.22 0.87
N PHE A 667 -24.91 -17.43 1.27
CA PHE A 667 -24.66 -16.11 0.66
C PHE A 667 -24.33 -16.21 -0.83
N ALA A 668 -23.45 -17.14 -1.23
CA ALA A 668 -23.12 -17.35 -2.63
C ALA A 668 -24.36 -17.79 -3.44
N PHE A 669 -25.21 -18.64 -2.86
CA PHE A 669 -26.47 -19.05 -3.46
C PHE A 669 -27.43 -17.87 -3.64
N GLU A 670 -27.69 -17.07 -2.58
CA GLU A 670 -28.59 -15.91 -2.67
C GLU A 670 -28.16 -14.97 -3.81
N LEU A 671 -26.85 -14.74 -3.98
CA LEU A 671 -26.32 -13.92 -5.06
C LEU A 671 -26.55 -14.53 -6.44
N LEU A 672 -26.24 -15.81 -6.61
CA LEU A 672 -26.33 -16.49 -7.91
C LEU A 672 -27.80 -16.72 -8.30
N ALA A 673 -28.63 -17.15 -7.37
CA ALA A 673 -30.06 -17.40 -7.59
C ALA A 673 -30.81 -16.10 -7.83
N GLY A 674 -30.48 -15.02 -7.12
CA GLY A 674 -31.06 -13.70 -7.40
C GLY A 674 -30.68 -13.16 -8.79
N ALA A 675 -29.55 -13.60 -9.36
CA ALA A 675 -29.05 -13.12 -10.65
C ALA A 675 -29.41 -14.02 -11.85
N MET A 676 -29.57 -15.33 -11.62
CA MET A 676 -29.72 -16.35 -12.67
C MET A 676 -30.86 -17.36 -12.42
N GLY A 677 -31.45 -17.37 -11.22
CA GLY A 677 -32.60 -18.21 -10.87
C GLY A 677 -33.89 -17.40 -10.83
N HIS A 678 -34.86 -17.89 -10.06
CA HIS A 678 -36.17 -17.24 -9.90
C HIS A 678 -36.73 -17.42 -8.48
N GLU A 679 -37.74 -16.62 -8.13
CA GLU A 679 -38.53 -16.80 -6.91
C GLU A 679 -39.72 -17.72 -7.19
N ASN A 680 -39.93 -18.73 -6.34
CA ASN A 680 -41.09 -19.61 -6.41
C ASN A 680 -42.37 -18.94 -5.86
N GLU A 681 -43.49 -19.67 -5.83
CA GLU A 681 -44.78 -19.13 -5.34
C GLU A 681 -44.75 -18.66 -3.87
N SER A 682 -43.81 -19.18 -3.08
CA SER A 682 -43.59 -18.81 -1.67
C SER A 682 -42.64 -17.63 -1.51
N GLY A 683 -42.03 -17.15 -2.60
CA GLY A 683 -41.01 -16.10 -2.60
C GLY A 683 -39.60 -16.60 -2.23
N GLU A 684 -39.36 -17.91 -2.29
CA GLU A 684 -38.04 -18.49 -2.04
C GLU A 684 -37.25 -18.58 -3.36
N LEU A 685 -35.95 -18.28 -3.31
CA LEU A 685 -35.08 -18.35 -4.48
C LEU A 685 -34.69 -19.80 -4.77
N GLU A 686 -34.83 -20.21 -6.02
CA GLU A 686 -34.48 -21.55 -6.50
C GLU A 686 -33.90 -21.54 -7.91
N PHE A 687 -33.24 -22.64 -8.30
CA PHE A 687 -32.87 -22.89 -9.70
C PHE A 687 -33.68 -24.06 -10.27
N THR A 688 -34.22 -23.86 -11.47
CA THR A 688 -34.63 -24.95 -12.35
C THR A 688 -33.41 -25.66 -12.95
N LEU A 689 -33.65 -26.81 -13.61
CA LEU A 689 -32.62 -27.51 -14.37
C LEU A 689 -31.95 -26.63 -15.44
N GLU A 690 -32.73 -25.83 -16.17
CA GLU A 690 -32.20 -24.96 -17.24
C GLU A 690 -31.31 -23.85 -16.66
N GLU A 691 -31.74 -23.23 -15.56
CA GLU A 691 -30.99 -22.17 -14.89
C GLU A 691 -29.72 -22.71 -14.24
N LEU A 692 -29.79 -23.89 -13.61
CA LEU A 692 -28.61 -24.57 -13.06
C LEU A 692 -27.63 -24.96 -14.17
N ASN A 693 -28.12 -25.41 -15.34
CA ASN A 693 -27.25 -25.69 -16.48
C ASN A 693 -26.51 -24.42 -16.93
N ASN A 694 -27.22 -23.31 -17.11
CA ASN A 694 -26.64 -22.02 -17.46
C ASN A 694 -25.60 -21.55 -16.42
N LEU A 695 -25.88 -21.77 -15.13
CA LEU A 695 -24.95 -21.49 -14.04
C LEU A 695 -23.68 -22.32 -14.19
N LEU A 696 -23.78 -23.64 -14.33
CA LEU A 696 -22.61 -24.51 -14.44
C LEU A 696 -21.76 -24.20 -15.69
N PHE A 697 -22.39 -23.88 -16.83
CA PHE A 697 -21.68 -23.41 -18.02
C PHE A 697 -20.97 -22.07 -17.79
N THR A 698 -21.55 -21.16 -17.00
CA THR A 698 -20.88 -19.90 -16.60
C THR A 698 -19.62 -20.19 -15.78
N PHE A 699 -19.62 -21.26 -14.99
CA PHE A 699 -18.48 -21.72 -14.19
C PHE A 699 -17.57 -22.72 -14.91
N GLU A 700 -17.79 -23.02 -16.19
CA GLU A 700 -16.99 -24.00 -16.96
C GLU A 700 -15.47 -23.77 -16.84
N PRO A 701 -14.92 -22.54 -16.99
CA PRO A 701 -13.48 -22.32 -16.86
C PRO A 701 -12.93 -22.76 -15.49
N ILE A 702 -13.63 -22.39 -14.42
CA ILE A 702 -13.26 -22.74 -13.04
C ILE A 702 -13.37 -24.26 -12.84
N LEU A 703 -14.47 -24.86 -13.28
CA LEU A 703 -14.69 -26.31 -13.12
C LEU A 703 -13.67 -27.14 -13.93
N LYS A 704 -13.22 -26.67 -15.10
CA LYS A 704 -12.18 -27.33 -15.89
C LYS A 704 -10.84 -27.30 -15.20
N GLU A 705 -10.46 -26.16 -14.65
CA GLU A 705 -9.21 -25.98 -13.92
C GLU A 705 -9.10 -26.95 -12.75
N TYR A 706 -10.16 -27.05 -11.95
CA TYR A 706 -10.20 -27.99 -10.83
C TYR A 706 -10.50 -29.44 -11.25
N GLY A 707 -10.54 -29.78 -12.54
CA GLY A 707 -10.82 -31.14 -13.04
C GLY A 707 -12.19 -31.68 -12.64
N LEU A 708 -13.18 -30.80 -12.46
CA LEU A 708 -14.56 -31.10 -12.07
C LEU A 708 -15.55 -30.97 -13.25
N TRP A 709 -15.13 -30.40 -14.37
CA TRP A 709 -15.96 -30.25 -15.56
C TRP A 709 -16.29 -31.60 -16.23
N SER A 710 -17.52 -31.73 -16.71
CA SER A 710 -18.03 -32.93 -17.34
C SER A 710 -17.71 -33.02 -18.82
N ALA A 711 -17.41 -34.22 -19.31
CA ALA A 711 -17.48 -34.50 -20.74
C ALA A 711 -18.93 -34.44 -21.28
N HIS A 712 -19.90 -34.66 -20.39
CA HIS A 712 -21.33 -34.60 -20.66
C HIS A 712 -21.97 -33.52 -19.77
N PRO A 713 -21.82 -32.23 -20.11
CA PRO A 713 -22.30 -31.14 -19.27
C PRO A 713 -23.83 -31.11 -19.13
N GLU A 714 -24.57 -31.54 -20.16
CA GLU A 714 -26.03 -31.61 -20.17
C GLU A 714 -26.59 -32.51 -19.04
N THR A 715 -25.93 -33.64 -18.79
CA THR A 715 -26.35 -34.58 -17.73
C THR A 715 -25.78 -34.20 -16.37
N PHE A 716 -24.71 -33.40 -16.33
CA PHE A 716 -24.07 -32.96 -15.09
C PHE A 716 -24.99 -32.07 -14.26
N ALA A 717 -25.61 -31.04 -14.87
CA ALA A 717 -26.56 -30.16 -14.19
C ALA A 717 -27.73 -30.95 -13.57
N ARG A 718 -28.29 -31.87 -14.35
CA ARG A 718 -29.38 -32.74 -13.90
C ARG A 718 -28.98 -33.63 -12.74
N ASN A 719 -27.81 -34.24 -12.81
CA ASN A 719 -27.31 -35.10 -11.74
C ASN A 719 -27.06 -34.29 -10.46
N THR A 720 -26.49 -33.09 -10.58
CA THR A 720 -26.32 -32.16 -9.45
C THR A 720 -27.67 -31.81 -8.82
N LEU A 721 -28.67 -31.46 -9.63
CA LEU A 721 -30.03 -31.17 -9.15
C LEU A 721 -30.63 -32.37 -8.43
N LEU A 722 -30.62 -33.56 -9.03
CA LEU A 722 -31.19 -34.76 -8.43
C LEU A 722 -30.49 -35.14 -7.12
N LEU A 723 -29.16 -34.98 -7.04
CA LEU A 723 -28.44 -35.27 -5.81
C LEU A 723 -28.77 -34.29 -4.68
N ALA A 724 -28.96 -33.01 -5.01
CA ALA A 724 -29.31 -31.98 -4.03
C ALA A 724 -30.79 -32.02 -3.61
N ASP A 725 -31.71 -32.32 -4.51
CA ASP A 725 -33.16 -32.29 -4.27
C ASP A 725 -33.70 -33.60 -3.68
N LEU A 726 -32.99 -34.73 -3.79
CA LEU A 726 -33.52 -36.04 -3.37
C LEU A 726 -32.83 -36.68 -2.17
N PHE A 727 -31.53 -36.41 -1.97
CA PHE A 727 -30.69 -37.19 -1.05
C PHE A 727 -30.22 -36.39 0.18
N GLN A 728 -30.52 -35.10 0.27
CA GLN A 728 -30.15 -34.27 1.43
C GLN A 728 -31.18 -34.42 2.58
N ALA A 729 -30.82 -33.95 3.77
CA ALA A 729 -31.67 -34.04 4.94
C ALA A 729 -32.89 -33.11 4.83
N ASN A 730 -32.71 -31.98 4.16
CA ASN A 730 -33.75 -30.96 3.91
C ASN A 730 -34.38 -31.04 2.51
N SER A 731 -33.97 -31.99 1.67
CA SER A 731 -34.51 -32.22 0.32
C SER A 731 -36.04 -32.27 0.28
N ASN A 732 -36.67 -31.53 -0.62
CA ASN A 732 -38.13 -31.41 -0.68
C ASN A 732 -38.75 -32.15 -1.88
N GLY A 733 -37.96 -32.57 -2.88
CA GLY A 733 -38.42 -33.35 -4.04
C GLY A 733 -39.15 -32.50 -5.09
N SER A 734 -38.84 -31.21 -5.15
CA SER A 734 -39.49 -30.22 -6.02
C SER A 734 -39.00 -30.25 -7.46
N VAL A 735 -37.89 -30.94 -7.74
CA VAL A 735 -37.18 -30.92 -9.02
C VAL A 735 -36.64 -29.51 -9.36
N THR A 736 -36.48 -28.68 -8.34
CA THR A 736 -35.67 -27.46 -8.33
C THR A 736 -34.60 -27.59 -7.24
N ILE A 737 -33.79 -26.57 -7.01
CA ILE A 737 -32.80 -26.58 -5.94
C ILE A 737 -32.85 -25.25 -5.17
N ASP A 738 -33.13 -25.34 -3.88
CA ASP A 738 -33.22 -24.19 -2.97
C ASP A 738 -31.93 -23.94 -2.17
N ALA A 739 -31.91 -22.85 -1.40
CA ALA A 739 -30.74 -22.44 -0.62
C ALA A 739 -30.29 -23.49 0.41
N MET A 740 -31.24 -24.18 1.05
CA MET A 740 -30.96 -25.18 2.07
C MET A 740 -30.36 -26.44 1.45
N GLU A 741 -30.94 -26.87 0.32
CA GLU A 741 -30.44 -27.99 -0.47
C GLU A 741 -29.04 -27.73 -1.03
N VAL A 742 -28.77 -26.53 -1.56
CA VAL A 742 -27.41 -26.13 -1.99
C VAL A 742 -26.45 -26.10 -0.81
N SER A 743 -26.86 -25.64 0.35
CA SER A 743 -25.99 -25.57 1.54
C SER A 743 -25.57 -26.97 2.02
N GLU A 744 -26.49 -27.92 2.07
CA GLU A 744 -26.18 -29.32 2.43
C GLU A 744 -25.37 -30.02 1.33
N TYR A 745 -25.79 -29.90 0.07
CA TYR A 745 -25.11 -30.52 -1.06
C TYR A 745 -23.70 -29.93 -1.29
N GLY A 746 -23.54 -28.61 -1.16
CA GLY A 746 -22.26 -27.92 -1.34
C GLY A 746 -21.22 -28.34 -0.31
N THR A 747 -21.60 -28.44 0.98
CA THR A 747 -20.69 -28.95 2.01
C THR A 747 -20.35 -30.43 1.81
N LEU A 748 -21.31 -31.24 1.34
CA LEU A 748 -21.07 -32.63 0.94
C LEU A 748 -20.09 -32.72 -0.23
N ALA A 749 -20.23 -31.88 -1.25
CA ALA A 749 -19.32 -31.83 -2.39
C ALA A 749 -17.89 -31.46 -1.95
N LEU A 750 -17.73 -30.50 -1.03
CA LEU A 750 -16.42 -30.13 -0.48
C LEU A 750 -15.80 -31.24 0.37
N PHE A 751 -16.60 -32.03 1.11
CA PHE A 751 -16.12 -33.27 1.72
C PHE A 751 -15.59 -34.20 0.62
N ALA A 752 -16.41 -34.47 -0.41
CA ALA A 752 -16.10 -35.45 -1.43
C ALA A 752 -14.83 -35.10 -2.22
N ILE A 753 -14.63 -33.83 -2.57
CA ILE A 753 -13.41 -33.33 -3.23
C ILE A 753 -12.18 -33.65 -2.37
N LYS A 754 -12.20 -33.23 -1.11
CA LYS A 754 -11.08 -33.47 -0.18
C LYS A 754 -10.80 -34.96 -0.01
N ALA A 755 -11.84 -35.75 0.25
CA ALA A 755 -11.70 -37.19 0.47
C ALA A 755 -11.20 -37.91 -0.78
N ALA A 756 -11.59 -37.46 -1.98
CA ALA A 756 -11.12 -38.03 -3.24
C ALA A 756 -9.63 -37.72 -3.47
N ASP A 757 -9.20 -36.49 -3.20
CA ASP A 757 -7.78 -36.11 -3.32
C ASP A 757 -6.90 -36.93 -2.38
N GLU A 758 -7.30 -37.07 -1.10
CA GLU A 758 -6.58 -37.89 -0.13
C GLU A 758 -6.64 -39.39 -0.49
N LEU A 759 -7.78 -39.87 -1.03
CA LEU A 759 -7.93 -41.25 -1.50
C LEU A 759 -6.98 -41.54 -2.67
N ILE A 760 -6.93 -40.67 -3.68
CA ILE A 760 -6.04 -40.81 -4.85
C ILE A 760 -4.58 -40.86 -4.40
N GLU A 761 -4.17 -39.95 -3.51
CA GLU A 761 -2.82 -39.92 -2.96
C GLU A 761 -2.44 -41.27 -2.31
N LYS A 762 -3.33 -41.84 -1.48
CA LYS A 762 -3.06 -43.11 -0.79
C LYS A 762 -3.17 -44.32 -1.71
N THR A 763 -4.10 -44.31 -2.66
CA THR A 763 -4.27 -45.41 -3.63
C THR A 763 -3.06 -45.57 -4.55
N ASN A 764 -2.30 -44.51 -4.83
CA ASN A 764 -1.04 -44.60 -5.57
C ASN A 764 0.01 -45.54 -4.92
N ASN A 765 -0.12 -45.87 -3.63
CA ASN A 765 0.77 -46.84 -2.97
C ASN A 765 0.47 -48.30 -3.38
N TYR A 766 -0.68 -48.55 -4.00
CA TYR A 766 -1.19 -49.88 -4.32
C TYR A 766 -1.45 -50.06 -5.81
N CYS A 767 -1.86 -49.00 -6.49
CA CYS A 767 -2.28 -49.02 -7.88
C CYS A 767 -1.54 -47.96 -8.69
N ASP A 768 -0.96 -48.37 -9.81
CA ASP A 768 -0.43 -47.43 -10.80
C ASP A 768 -1.57 -46.77 -11.58
N GLN A 769 -1.41 -45.49 -11.90
CA GLN A 769 -2.31 -44.78 -12.82
C GLN A 769 -1.95 -45.09 -14.27
N TYR A 770 -2.95 -45.16 -15.14
CA TYR A 770 -2.77 -45.35 -16.57
C TYR A 770 -3.73 -44.45 -17.36
N THR A 771 -3.35 -44.18 -18.61
CA THR A 771 -4.15 -43.35 -19.52
C THR A 771 -4.80 -44.22 -20.59
N LYS A 772 -6.11 -44.04 -20.79
CA LYS A 772 -6.87 -44.67 -21.87
C LYS A 772 -7.84 -43.65 -22.47
N ASN A 773 -7.79 -43.46 -23.79
CA ASN A 773 -8.60 -42.47 -24.51
C ASN A 773 -8.49 -41.04 -23.94
N GLY A 774 -7.29 -40.64 -23.51
CA GLY A 774 -7.04 -39.32 -22.93
C GLY A 774 -7.49 -39.14 -21.48
N VAL A 775 -8.11 -40.16 -20.87
CA VAL A 775 -8.50 -40.17 -19.45
C VAL A 775 -7.41 -40.88 -18.65
N THR A 776 -6.90 -40.23 -17.59
CA THR A 776 -5.90 -40.80 -16.68
C THR A 776 -6.54 -41.13 -15.33
N GLY A 777 -6.26 -42.32 -14.80
CA GLY A 777 -6.80 -42.76 -13.52
C GLY A 777 -6.38 -44.17 -13.15
N PHE A 778 -7.06 -44.77 -12.17
CA PHE A 778 -6.75 -46.13 -11.70
C PHE A 778 -7.51 -47.21 -12.44
N ALA A 779 -6.90 -48.38 -12.60
CA ALA A 779 -7.60 -49.55 -13.16
C ALA A 779 -8.72 -49.96 -12.22
N PRO A 780 -9.97 -50.15 -12.71
CA PRO A 780 -11.10 -50.53 -11.86
C PRO A 780 -10.82 -51.74 -11.00
N GLU A 781 -10.17 -52.76 -11.54
CA GLU A 781 -9.86 -53.98 -10.83
C GLU A 781 -8.92 -53.74 -9.63
N CYS A 782 -7.91 -52.88 -9.80
CA CYS A 782 -6.93 -52.62 -8.75
C CYS A 782 -7.53 -51.75 -7.62
N TYR A 783 -8.10 -50.60 -7.95
CA TYR A 783 -8.51 -49.68 -6.88
C TYR A 783 -9.67 -50.25 -6.06
N ARG A 784 -10.59 -51.01 -6.68
CA ARG A 784 -11.73 -51.61 -5.97
C ARG A 784 -11.29 -52.54 -4.85
N GLU A 785 -10.19 -53.29 -5.03
CA GLU A 785 -9.63 -54.17 -4.01
C GLU A 785 -9.21 -53.41 -2.75
N HIS A 786 -8.72 -52.18 -2.93
CA HIS A 786 -8.17 -51.36 -1.85
C HIS A 786 -9.12 -50.27 -1.35
N PHE A 787 -10.18 -49.94 -2.10
CA PHE A 787 -11.02 -48.75 -1.90
C PHE A 787 -11.50 -48.56 -0.45
N PHE A 788 -12.25 -49.52 0.10
CA PHE A 788 -12.80 -49.38 1.45
C PHE A 788 -11.73 -49.43 2.55
N ASN A 789 -10.63 -50.14 2.33
CA ASN A 789 -9.52 -50.14 3.29
C ASN A 789 -8.87 -48.76 3.35
N VAL A 790 -8.53 -48.18 2.20
CA VAL A 790 -7.92 -46.86 2.14
C VAL A 790 -8.89 -45.82 2.71
N LEU A 791 -10.14 -45.80 2.24
CA LEU A 791 -11.17 -44.84 2.65
C LEU A 791 -11.46 -44.89 4.16
N LEU A 792 -11.75 -46.07 4.72
CA LEU A 792 -12.22 -46.17 6.11
C LEU A 792 -11.07 -46.28 7.13
N ASN A 793 -9.95 -46.91 6.77
CA ASN A 793 -8.86 -47.19 7.71
C ASN A 793 -7.68 -46.22 7.55
N GLU A 794 -7.16 -46.04 6.34
CA GLU A 794 -5.96 -45.19 6.14
C GLU A 794 -6.29 -43.70 6.24
N LEU A 795 -7.40 -43.28 5.62
CA LEU A 795 -7.95 -41.93 5.80
C LEU A 795 -8.70 -41.75 7.11
N LYS A 796 -8.91 -42.85 7.87
CA LYS A 796 -9.63 -42.89 9.15
C LYS A 796 -11.07 -42.40 9.08
N LEU A 797 -11.73 -42.47 7.93
CA LEU A 797 -13.10 -41.98 7.76
C LEU A 797 -14.15 -42.85 8.47
N LYS A 798 -13.80 -44.02 9.01
CA LYS A 798 -14.72 -44.80 9.84
C LYS A 798 -15.26 -44.04 11.07
N GLU A 799 -14.54 -43.04 11.56
CA GLU A 799 -14.99 -42.17 12.66
C GLU A 799 -16.08 -41.19 12.21
N TYR A 800 -16.04 -40.79 10.93
CA TYR A 800 -16.99 -39.86 10.31
C TYR A 800 -18.16 -40.59 9.64
N LEU A 801 -17.96 -41.84 9.24
CA LEU A 801 -18.93 -42.67 8.53
C LEU A 801 -19.21 -43.98 9.31
N PRO A 802 -19.62 -43.92 10.59
CA PRO A 802 -19.73 -45.10 11.45
C PRO A 802 -20.77 -46.11 10.93
N LYS A 803 -21.88 -45.61 10.35
CA LYS A 803 -22.94 -46.48 9.81
C LYS A 803 -22.53 -47.17 8.51
N LEU A 804 -21.80 -46.47 7.63
CA LEU A 804 -21.14 -47.08 6.46
C LEU A 804 -20.13 -48.14 6.89
N ASN A 805 -19.26 -47.82 7.86
CA ASN A 805 -18.26 -48.76 8.35
C ASN A 805 -18.94 -50.04 8.89
N ARG A 806 -20.02 -49.91 9.67
CA ARG A 806 -20.83 -51.05 10.13
C ARG A 806 -21.33 -51.90 8.96
N TYR A 807 -21.93 -51.27 7.95
CA TYR A 807 -22.39 -51.96 6.74
C TYR A 807 -21.26 -52.71 6.03
N ILE A 808 -20.13 -52.04 5.78
CA ILE A 808 -18.97 -52.63 5.11
C ILE A 808 -18.34 -53.76 5.95
N THR A 809 -18.40 -53.71 7.28
CA THR A 809 -17.90 -54.81 8.12
C THR A 809 -18.83 -56.02 8.18
N GLU A 810 -20.15 -55.80 8.11
CA GLU A 810 -21.17 -56.84 8.25
C GLU A 810 -21.54 -57.53 6.93
N SER A 811 -21.35 -56.84 5.79
CA SER A 811 -21.67 -57.38 4.46
C SER A 811 -20.63 -58.39 3.94
N SER A 812 -21.05 -59.28 3.04
CA SER A 812 -20.15 -60.18 2.32
C SER A 812 -19.25 -59.40 1.35
N GLN A 813 -18.15 -60.01 0.89
CA GLN A 813 -17.28 -59.36 -0.10
C GLN A 813 -18.02 -59.09 -1.42
N ASP A 814 -18.84 -60.04 -1.88
CA ASP A 814 -19.66 -59.85 -3.08
C ASP A 814 -20.61 -58.66 -2.95
N GLU A 815 -21.30 -58.53 -1.81
CA GLU A 815 -22.22 -57.40 -1.57
C GLU A 815 -21.49 -56.05 -1.52
N LYS A 816 -20.28 -55.99 -0.93
CA LYS A 816 -19.45 -54.76 -0.94
C LYS A 816 -19.03 -54.37 -2.35
N MET A 817 -18.66 -55.36 -3.15
CA MET A 817 -18.25 -55.13 -4.54
C MET A 817 -19.43 -54.72 -5.41
N GLU A 818 -20.60 -55.36 -5.25
CA GLU A 818 -21.84 -54.94 -5.92
C GLU A 818 -22.22 -53.52 -5.54
N PHE A 819 -22.09 -53.16 -4.26
CA PHE A 819 -22.37 -51.80 -3.79
C PHE A 819 -21.44 -50.78 -4.44
N LEU A 820 -20.13 -51.06 -4.45
CA LEU A 820 -19.15 -50.19 -5.05
C LEU A 820 -19.39 -50.04 -6.56
N VAL A 821 -19.61 -51.15 -7.28
CA VAL A 821 -19.89 -51.15 -8.73
C VAL A 821 -21.19 -50.41 -9.07
N ALA A 822 -22.24 -50.55 -8.25
CA ALA A 822 -23.50 -49.83 -8.45
C ALA A 822 -23.28 -48.31 -8.40
N ILE A 823 -22.49 -47.83 -7.43
CA ILE A 823 -22.21 -46.39 -7.30
C ILE A 823 -21.23 -45.91 -8.37
N GLU A 824 -20.23 -46.70 -8.74
CA GLU A 824 -19.32 -46.39 -9.84
C GLU A 824 -20.04 -46.19 -11.16
N GLY A 825 -21.09 -46.97 -11.41
CA GLY A 825 -21.92 -46.82 -12.58
C GLY A 825 -22.47 -45.41 -12.71
N PHE A 826 -22.83 -44.78 -11.58
CA PHE A 826 -23.28 -43.38 -11.53
C PHE A 826 -22.12 -42.40 -11.75
N ALA A 827 -20.97 -42.68 -11.13
CA ALA A 827 -19.87 -41.73 -11.03
C ALA A 827 -19.06 -41.56 -12.32
N LYS A 828 -19.15 -42.50 -13.27
CA LYS A 828 -18.33 -42.51 -14.49
C LYS A 828 -18.93 -41.68 -15.61
N ASP A 829 -18.12 -40.78 -16.17
CA ASP A 829 -18.45 -40.10 -17.44
C ASP A 829 -18.47 -41.05 -18.63
N TYR A 830 -17.49 -41.95 -18.69
CA TYR A 830 -17.30 -42.87 -19.82
C TYR A 830 -17.57 -44.29 -19.36
N PRO A 831 -18.83 -44.77 -19.46
CA PRO A 831 -19.17 -46.14 -19.12
C PRO A 831 -18.48 -47.09 -20.12
N GLY A 832 -17.53 -47.89 -19.63
CA GLY A 832 -16.79 -48.84 -20.46
C GLY A 832 -15.94 -49.82 -19.67
N PRO A 833 -15.84 -51.10 -20.09
CA PRO A 833 -14.96 -52.07 -19.44
C PRO A 833 -13.49 -51.59 -19.46
N GLY A 834 -12.86 -51.57 -18.28
CA GLY A 834 -11.47 -51.15 -18.12
C GLY A 834 -11.19 -49.69 -18.49
N MET A 835 -12.19 -48.79 -18.40
CA MET A 835 -11.94 -47.35 -18.38
C MET A 835 -11.36 -46.93 -17.01
N PRO A 836 -10.30 -46.11 -16.97
CA PRO A 836 -9.69 -45.66 -15.72
C PRO A 836 -10.70 -44.90 -14.85
N GLN A 837 -10.59 -45.04 -13.53
CA GLN A 837 -11.31 -44.22 -12.56
C GLN A 837 -10.55 -42.91 -12.37
N ALA A 838 -11.00 -41.85 -13.03
CA ALA A 838 -10.37 -40.54 -13.01
C ALA A 838 -10.66 -39.79 -11.69
N ARG A 839 -9.97 -38.66 -11.49
CA ARG A 839 -10.17 -37.82 -10.30
C ARG A 839 -11.63 -37.42 -10.13
N ARG A 840 -12.28 -36.94 -11.19
CA ARG A 840 -13.70 -36.55 -11.17
C ARG A 840 -14.60 -37.73 -10.78
N ASP A 841 -14.36 -38.90 -11.37
CA ASP A 841 -15.14 -40.10 -11.04
C ASP A 841 -14.98 -40.48 -9.55
N MET A 842 -13.80 -40.27 -8.94
CA MET A 842 -13.59 -40.48 -7.51
C MET A 842 -14.38 -39.48 -6.65
N VAL A 843 -14.41 -38.20 -7.04
CA VAL A 843 -15.22 -37.17 -6.36
C VAL A 843 -16.70 -37.56 -6.38
N LEU A 844 -17.22 -37.93 -7.56
CA LEU A 844 -18.62 -38.34 -7.72
C LEU A 844 -18.94 -39.64 -6.98
N LEU A 845 -18.02 -40.61 -6.97
CA LEU A 845 -18.14 -41.87 -6.25
C LEU A 845 -18.29 -41.64 -4.74
N ILE A 846 -17.41 -40.82 -4.15
CA ILE A 846 -17.50 -40.47 -2.74
C ILE A 846 -18.76 -39.64 -2.48
N GLY A 847 -19.06 -38.66 -3.32
CA GLY A 847 -20.27 -37.85 -3.21
C GLY A 847 -21.54 -38.71 -3.19
N ALA A 848 -21.62 -39.73 -4.04
CA ALA A 848 -22.75 -40.65 -4.05
C ALA A 848 -22.83 -41.53 -2.79
N ILE A 849 -21.69 -41.99 -2.23
CA ILE A 849 -21.67 -42.65 -0.92
C ILE A 849 -22.23 -41.72 0.17
N LEU A 850 -21.83 -40.46 0.19
CA LEU A 850 -22.30 -39.49 1.18
C LEU A 850 -23.80 -39.17 1.03
N ASN A 851 -24.32 -39.10 -0.20
CA ASN A 851 -25.74 -38.95 -0.48
C ASN A 851 -26.57 -40.14 0.06
N ILE A 852 -26.04 -41.35 -0.10
CA ILE A 852 -26.64 -42.55 0.48
C ILE A 852 -26.63 -42.46 2.01
N GLU A 853 -25.50 -42.07 2.63
CA GLU A 853 -25.45 -41.88 4.09
C GLU A 853 -26.45 -40.83 4.57
N SER A 854 -26.58 -39.70 3.87
CA SER A 854 -27.57 -38.65 4.18
C SER A 854 -29.02 -39.18 4.14
N THR A 855 -29.34 -40.01 3.13
CA THR A 855 -30.65 -40.68 3.03
C THR A 855 -30.92 -41.59 4.21
N PHE A 856 -29.93 -42.39 4.63
CA PHE A 856 -30.05 -43.20 5.83
C PHE A 856 -30.23 -42.33 7.06
N LEU A 857 -29.46 -41.26 7.23
CA LEU A 857 -29.64 -40.35 8.37
C LEU A 857 -31.05 -39.76 8.45
N ARG A 858 -31.66 -39.47 7.30
CA ARG A 858 -33.01 -38.90 7.21
C ARG A 858 -34.11 -39.91 7.56
N TYR A 859 -34.02 -41.13 7.03
CA TYR A 859 -35.14 -42.08 7.04
C TYR A 859 -34.96 -43.30 7.94
N ASP A 860 -33.74 -43.70 8.32
CA ASP A 860 -33.43 -44.80 9.29
C ASP A 860 -33.75 -44.33 10.71
N ALA A 861 -35.04 -44.21 11.00
CA ALA A 861 -35.58 -43.64 12.23
C ALA A 861 -35.32 -44.55 13.44
N ASP A 862 -35.32 -45.86 13.23
CA ASP A 862 -35.04 -46.86 14.26
C ASP A 862 -33.54 -47.17 14.45
N ARG A 863 -32.69 -46.63 13.56
CA ARG A 863 -31.22 -46.75 13.57
C ARG A 863 -30.72 -48.17 13.32
N SER A 864 -31.55 -49.01 12.69
CA SER A 864 -31.27 -50.41 12.36
C SER A 864 -30.20 -50.59 11.29
N ASN A 865 -29.79 -49.52 10.60
CA ASN A 865 -28.93 -49.57 9.40
C ASN A 865 -29.63 -50.13 8.15
N LEU A 866 -30.95 -50.27 8.20
CA LEU A 866 -31.81 -50.73 7.13
C LEU A 866 -32.94 -49.72 6.99
N LEU A 867 -33.38 -49.46 5.76
CA LEU A 867 -34.62 -48.71 5.56
C LEU A 867 -35.76 -49.71 5.46
N GLU A 868 -36.58 -49.78 6.50
CA GLU A 868 -37.76 -50.63 6.53
C GLU A 868 -38.82 -50.12 5.54
N TYR A 869 -39.74 -50.99 5.14
CA TYR A 869 -40.82 -50.63 4.21
C TYR A 869 -41.56 -49.33 4.59
N ASN A 870 -41.87 -49.13 5.88
CA ASN A 870 -42.56 -47.93 6.33
C ASN A 870 -41.69 -46.66 6.20
N GLU A 871 -40.37 -46.79 6.40
CA GLU A 871 -39.42 -45.68 6.23
C GLU A 871 -39.26 -45.33 4.76
N LEU A 872 -39.24 -46.33 3.88
CA LEU A 872 -39.29 -46.13 2.43
C LEU A 872 -40.60 -45.50 1.97
N GLU A 873 -41.74 -45.88 2.55
CA GLU A 873 -43.02 -45.23 2.27
C GLU A 873 -43.02 -43.75 2.71
N ASN A 874 -42.37 -43.43 3.83
CA ASN A 874 -42.22 -42.06 4.30
C ASN A 874 -41.24 -41.25 3.43
N GLY A 875 -40.26 -41.91 2.81
CA GLY A 875 -39.32 -41.26 1.89
C GLY A 875 -39.88 -41.05 0.48
N PHE A 876 -40.77 -41.92 0.00
CA PHE A 876 -41.32 -41.87 -1.36
C PHE A 876 -41.81 -40.48 -1.82
N PRO A 877 -42.50 -39.66 -1.00
CA PRO A 877 -42.96 -38.34 -1.44
C PRO A 877 -41.86 -37.44 -2.03
N VAL A 878 -40.62 -37.54 -1.53
CA VAL A 878 -39.47 -36.78 -2.07
C VAL A 878 -39.06 -37.29 -3.45
N TYR A 879 -39.20 -38.59 -3.72
CA TYR A 879 -38.82 -39.20 -5.00
C TYR A 879 -39.95 -39.20 -6.03
N GLU A 880 -41.18 -38.84 -5.64
CA GLU A 880 -42.38 -39.03 -6.46
C GLU A 880 -42.33 -38.26 -7.77
N GLU A 881 -42.06 -36.95 -7.73
CA GLU A 881 -42.03 -36.11 -8.93
C GLU A 881 -40.84 -36.45 -9.83
N ALA A 882 -39.66 -36.73 -9.26
CA ALA A 882 -38.51 -37.22 -10.03
C ALA A 882 -38.85 -38.51 -10.80
N ILE A 883 -39.52 -39.48 -10.17
CA ILE A 883 -39.92 -40.72 -10.83
C ILE A 883 -41.00 -40.49 -11.88
N ILE A 884 -41.96 -39.60 -11.61
CA ILE A 884 -42.99 -39.21 -12.57
C ILE A 884 -42.35 -38.64 -13.84
N ASN A 885 -41.38 -37.75 -13.68
CA ASN A 885 -40.68 -37.08 -14.78
C ASN A 885 -39.80 -38.06 -15.54
N LEU A 886 -38.96 -38.84 -14.85
CA LEU A 886 -38.06 -39.82 -15.47
C LEU A 886 -38.81 -40.93 -16.22
N ALA A 887 -39.96 -41.38 -15.71
CA ALA A 887 -40.75 -42.42 -16.36
C ALA A 887 -41.84 -41.87 -17.31
N GLY A 888 -41.88 -40.56 -17.58
CA GLY A 888 -42.84 -39.93 -18.49
C GLY A 888 -44.30 -40.16 -18.11
N LEU A 889 -44.62 -40.22 -16.81
CA LEU A 889 -45.94 -40.60 -16.32
C LEU A 889 -46.94 -39.44 -16.40
N THR A 890 -47.91 -39.55 -17.29
CA THR A 890 -48.96 -38.52 -17.48
C THR A 890 -50.35 -38.99 -17.03
N GLY A 891 -51.17 -38.04 -16.56
CA GLY A 891 -52.56 -38.28 -16.16
C GLY A 891 -52.71 -39.40 -15.13
N GLY A 892 -53.61 -40.35 -15.39
CA GLY A 892 -53.88 -41.48 -14.50
C GLY A 892 -52.72 -42.48 -14.33
N LYS A 893 -51.62 -42.34 -15.07
CA LYS A 893 -50.41 -43.17 -14.92
C LYS A 893 -49.51 -42.72 -13.75
N LYS A 894 -49.65 -41.49 -13.26
CA LYS A 894 -48.89 -40.98 -12.10
C LYS A 894 -49.00 -41.90 -10.88
N LYS A 895 -50.14 -42.58 -10.69
CA LYS A 895 -50.36 -43.59 -9.62
C LYS A 895 -49.36 -44.76 -9.62
N PHE A 896 -48.64 -44.99 -10.71
CA PHE A 896 -47.62 -46.05 -10.80
C PHE A 896 -46.25 -45.61 -10.26
N ALA A 897 -46.03 -44.34 -9.94
CA ALA A 897 -44.74 -43.83 -9.45
C ALA A 897 -44.24 -44.60 -8.22
N LYS A 898 -45.09 -44.81 -7.21
CA LYS A 898 -44.74 -45.62 -6.03
C LYS A 898 -44.42 -47.07 -6.36
N THR A 899 -45.08 -47.62 -7.38
CA THR A 899 -44.82 -48.99 -7.85
C THR A 899 -43.46 -49.09 -8.50
N ILE A 900 -43.11 -48.10 -9.33
CA ILE A 900 -41.79 -47.99 -9.97
C ILE A 900 -40.70 -47.82 -8.91
N PHE A 901 -40.89 -46.92 -7.94
CA PHE A 901 -39.96 -46.74 -6.82
C PHE A 901 -39.66 -48.04 -6.07
N LEU A 902 -40.71 -48.72 -5.58
CA LEU A 902 -40.55 -49.96 -4.83
C LEU A 902 -39.97 -51.09 -5.68
N TYR A 903 -40.28 -51.12 -6.98
CA TYR A 903 -39.66 -52.06 -7.91
C TYR A 903 -38.17 -51.80 -8.05
N MET A 904 -37.76 -50.55 -8.28
CA MET A 904 -36.35 -50.17 -8.44
C MET A 904 -35.53 -50.49 -7.19
N ILE A 905 -36.10 -50.30 -5.99
CA ILE A 905 -35.43 -50.70 -4.74
C ILE A 905 -35.29 -52.22 -4.64
N LYS A 906 -36.36 -52.97 -4.94
CA LYS A 906 -36.39 -54.43 -4.77
C LYS A 906 -35.51 -55.16 -5.79
N GLU A 907 -35.68 -54.80 -7.06
CA GLU A 907 -35.09 -55.49 -8.20
C GLU A 907 -33.79 -54.83 -8.67
N MET A 908 -33.44 -53.66 -8.10
CA MET A 908 -32.18 -52.92 -8.35
C MET A 908 -31.94 -52.58 -9.83
N LYS A 909 -33.02 -52.48 -10.61
CA LYS A 909 -33.00 -52.18 -12.05
C LYS A 909 -34.21 -51.36 -12.47
N GLU A 910 -34.10 -50.69 -13.61
CA GLU A 910 -35.21 -49.99 -14.24
C GLU A 910 -36.32 -50.96 -14.69
N PRO A 911 -37.61 -50.69 -14.36
CA PRO A 911 -38.71 -51.55 -14.77
C PRO A 911 -39.16 -51.30 -16.21
N SER A 912 -39.44 -52.37 -16.97
CA SER A 912 -40.25 -52.26 -18.18
C SER A 912 -41.73 -51.97 -17.86
N GLN A 913 -42.51 -51.50 -18.83
CA GLN A 913 -43.96 -51.32 -18.64
C GLN A 913 -44.67 -52.61 -18.20
N THR A 914 -44.22 -53.77 -18.70
CA THR A 914 -44.72 -55.08 -18.29
C THR A 914 -44.34 -55.42 -16.85
N ASP A 915 -43.13 -55.06 -16.42
CA ASP A 915 -42.69 -55.23 -15.04
C ASP A 915 -43.54 -54.42 -14.08
N VAL A 916 -43.80 -53.14 -14.40
CA VAL A 916 -44.65 -52.26 -13.57
C VAL A 916 -46.05 -52.84 -13.44
N LEU A 917 -46.67 -53.28 -14.54
CA LEU A 917 -48.02 -53.85 -14.51
C LEU A 917 -48.06 -55.16 -13.72
N PHE A 918 -47.09 -56.05 -13.93
CA PHE A 918 -47.00 -57.30 -13.20
C PHE A 918 -46.79 -57.06 -11.71
N TYR A 919 -45.86 -56.19 -11.34
CA TYR A 919 -45.58 -55.85 -9.95
C TYR A 919 -46.76 -55.14 -9.27
N HIS A 920 -47.47 -54.27 -9.99
CA HIS A 920 -48.64 -53.55 -9.47
C HIS A 920 -49.82 -54.48 -9.20
N TYR A 921 -50.16 -55.37 -10.14
CA TYR A 921 -51.39 -56.16 -10.09
C TYR A 921 -51.21 -57.58 -9.53
N ASN A 922 -49.99 -58.08 -9.35
CA ASN A 922 -49.76 -59.42 -8.80
C ASN A 922 -50.02 -59.44 -7.28
N PRO A 923 -51.09 -60.11 -6.80
CA PRO A 923 -51.40 -60.20 -5.37
C PRO A 923 -50.45 -61.12 -4.59
N PHE A 924 -49.63 -61.91 -5.30
CA PHE A 924 -48.64 -62.81 -4.70
C PHE A 924 -47.23 -62.19 -4.63
N SER A 925 -47.03 -60.99 -5.21
CA SER A 925 -45.78 -60.26 -5.04
C SER A 925 -45.75 -59.65 -3.64
N ASP A 926 -44.75 -60.00 -2.83
CA ASP A 926 -44.50 -59.27 -1.59
C ASP A 926 -44.02 -57.86 -1.95
N LYS A 927 -44.85 -56.87 -1.62
CA LYS A 927 -44.59 -55.45 -1.87
C LYS A 927 -43.88 -54.79 -0.69
N LYS A 928 -43.73 -55.49 0.44
CA LYS A 928 -42.94 -55.03 1.57
C LYS A 928 -41.47 -55.29 1.24
N VAL A 929 -40.77 -54.20 0.98
CA VAL A 929 -39.35 -54.20 0.62
C VAL A 929 -38.59 -53.49 1.71
N ASN A 930 -37.51 -54.09 2.19
CA ASN A 930 -36.52 -53.41 3.02
C ASN A 930 -35.31 -53.10 2.14
N SER A 931 -34.62 -52.00 2.44
CA SER A 931 -33.54 -51.49 1.61
C SER A 931 -32.24 -51.37 2.40
N LYS A 932 -31.16 -51.90 1.83
CA LYS A 932 -29.78 -51.67 2.26
C LYS A 932 -29.16 -50.53 1.44
N ARG A 933 -27.93 -50.14 1.79
CA ARG A 933 -27.13 -49.17 1.01
C ARG A 933 -26.94 -49.59 -0.45
N LEU A 934 -26.76 -50.88 -0.71
CA LEU A 934 -26.75 -51.44 -2.07
C LEU A 934 -28.01 -51.07 -2.87
N ASN A 935 -29.20 -51.25 -2.27
CA ASN A 935 -30.47 -50.95 -2.94
C ASN A 935 -30.61 -49.44 -3.23
N ILE A 936 -30.21 -48.56 -2.30
CA ILE A 936 -30.23 -47.10 -2.53
C ILE A 936 -29.17 -46.69 -3.55
N GLY A 937 -27.98 -47.30 -3.54
CA GLY A 937 -26.96 -47.09 -4.56
C GLY A 937 -27.46 -47.48 -5.96
N ALA A 938 -28.17 -48.60 -6.08
CA ALA A 938 -28.81 -49.02 -7.32
C ALA A 938 -29.95 -48.06 -7.73
N LEU A 939 -30.76 -47.57 -6.79
CA LEU A 939 -31.78 -46.56 -7.07
C LEU A 939 -31.16 -45.29 -7.67
N LEU A 940 -30.08 -44.78 -7.05
CA LEU A 940 -29.35 -43.61 -7.51
C LEU A 940 -28.77 -43.83 -8.92
N TYR A 941 -28.14 -44.98 -9.17
CA TYR A 941 -27.66 -45.38 -10.49
C TYR A 941 -28.77 -45.34 -11.56
N ASN A 942 -29.88 -46.01 -11.26
CA ASN A 942 -30.99 -46.16 -12.22
C ASN A 942 -31.71 -44.83 -12.49
N MET A 943 -31.88 -43.97 -11.48
CA MET A 943 -32.50 -42.64 -11.68
C MET A 943 -31.69 -41.76 -12.63
N VAL A 944 -30.36 -41.88 -12.58
CA VAL A 944 -29.46 -41.09 -13.42
C VAL A 944 -29.34 -41.67 -14.83
N HIS A 945 -29.33 -43.00 -14.96
CA HIS A 945 -29.28 -43.70 -16.25
C HIS A 945 -30.59 -43.62 -17.04
N ALA A 946 -31.74 -43.76 -16.38
CA ALA A 946 -33.04 -43.61 -17.06
C ALA A 946 -33.19 -42.22 -17.70
N ALA A 947 -32.52 -41.23 -17.14
CA ALA A 947 -32.51 -39.87 -17.65
C ALA A 947 -31.59 -39.65 -18.88
N SER A 948 -30.65 -40.55 -19.17
CA SER A 948 -29.72 -40.43 -20.30
C SER A 948 -30.14 -41.22 -21.54
N SER A 949 -31.20 -42.03 -21.45
CA SER A 949 -31.72 -42.87 -22.55
C SER A 949 -32.77 -42.18 -23.44
N ASP A 950 -33.15 -40.93 -23.14
CA ASP A 950 -34.12 -40.13 -23.90
C ASP A 950 -33.49 -39.15 -24.92
N ASP A 951 -32.15 -39.12 -25.01
CA ASP A 951 -31.37 -38.49 -26.09
C ASP A 951 -30.84 -39.57 -27.08
#